data_AF-A0A8J7SW32-F1
#
_entry.id   AF-A0A8J7SW32-F1
#
_cell.length_a   1.000
_cell.length_b   1.000
_cell.length_c   1.000
_cell.angle_alpha   90.00
_cell.angle_beta   90.00
_cell.angle_gamma   90.00
#
_symmetry.space_group_name_H-M   'P 1'
#
loop_
_entity.id
_entity.type
_entity.pdbx_description
1 polymer ?
#
loop_
_entity_poly.entity_id
_entity_poly.type
_entity_poly.pdbx_seq_one_letter_code
_entity_poly.pdbx_strand_id
1 'polypeptide(L)'
;MNGYFHVLDKVLVTPGNMAEEIRKNPNTKLFSAMLDRFSAPYYDATLTEEYKALHSIQADSVFQKLYIAQRGQQGSLAKDPDGEDLGSSVSRLSYDPGWNAYSVDNSTKEQDMAAMFVPNDEAMRKYFLEGTGRSLIENYAPNSDHSNLLEDLYQIPQNIMVKLINNLMKESFNSTVPSKYLSVMNTAQDQMFSQYPDVKDYKAAIEKVLVANNGVVYVMKDMITPPDFASVSGPVLFDQGTRVMNTAIHADDGHITSDYANAPLRKFYSTYLLAMQSNFSLFVPVDEGLANTGYADPVSFAAGNVTSYRYWALKPSNVTAKGKVVPVVATGYRYERDAQMSAKTDRPLGTSTSSAASDNVGSGFGATKAQILCDMVDQHIVVHGSGNGAESIEPNQSYYLSRSGAPVVVVTHSNKSDGTGMVVEGGFQRDVNNDRYPNNNFSCSVIKGFDQSRASIGYGNGHTYFLDRPMQPTINNVFTVLKDLAEKNAEYSKFFELCSSFEYGMNEDELKAAFFENSGLTDNQWTTEKQKYAIFAMNGSGVGARLTAVNTSLVRFFNNYRYTIFVPTNDAITQAESLGLPTLESIKAYVKENYTDNNKTWKEGTQDKAKAMITCLVDFLKYHFCDQSYFVDGYSDNDYNFSQSACSDSKTNTFIPVAVRHKVGGLQVFDARSMTNNAGVNTGVVIEGKAQAFNVSTEEGKHNLFARDYELNDEATKARSIKSSSYAVLHGLKGQDFLLFKTLAGGRFDKDWATPAAARAFVKKFGLKK
;
A
#
# COMPACT_ATOMS: atom_id res chain seq x y z
N MET A 1 -8.25 -2.03 -72.45
CA MET A 1 -9.06 -2.24 -71.23
C MET A 1 -8.63 -1.18 -70.23
N ASN A 2 -9.54 -0.29 -69.84
CA ASN A 2 -9.26 1.06 -69.31
C ASN A 2 -9.80 1.29 -67.88
N GLY A 3 -9.81 0.23 -67.06
CA GLY A 3 -10.06 0.33 -65.61
C GLY A 3 -10.87 -0.82 -65.02
N TYR A 4 -11.05 -0.75 -63.70
CA TYR A 4 -11.94 -1.61 -62.92
C TYR A 4 -13.17 -0.80 -62.48
N PHE A 5 -14.32 -1.46 -62.38
CA PHE A 5 -15.52 -0.90 -61.76
C PHE A 5 -15.84 -1.67 -60.47
N HIS A 6 -16.03 -0.97 -59.37
CA HIS A 6 -16.52 -1.54 -58.12
C HIS A 6 -18.00 -1.19 -57.97
N VAL A 7 -18.87 -2.19 -57.80
CA VAL A 7 -20.29 -1.99 -57.59
C VAL A 7 -20.52 -1.69 -56.11
N LEU A 8 -21.06 -0.51 -55.81
CA LEU A 8 -21.41 -0.09 -54.45
C LEU A 8 -22.87 -0.47 -54.15
N ASP A 9 -23.16 -0.78 -52.89
CA ASP A 9 -24.52 -1.04 -52.41
C ASP A 9 -25.37 0.24 -52.33
N LYS A 10 -24.72 1.40 -52.20
CA LYS A 10 -25.32 2.73 -52.04
C LYS A 10 -24.48 3.82 -52.72
N VAL A 11 -25.08 5.00 -52.90
CA VAL A 11 -24.40 6.20 -53.38
C VAL A 11 -23.36 6.66 -52.36
N LEU A 12 -22.12 6.84 -52.80
CA LEU A 12 -21.05 7.39 -51.97
C LEU A 12 -21.26 8.90 -51.78
N VAL A 13 -21.48 9.33 -50.54
CA VAL A 13 -21.50 10.73 -50.14
C VAL A 13 -20.39 10.94 -49.14
N THR A 14 -19.68 12.07 -49.20
CA THR A 14 -18.63 12.40 -48.23
C THR A 14 -19.24 12.46 -46.83
N PRO A 15 -18.84 11.59 -45.89
CA PRO A 15 -19.38 11.61 -44.54
C PRO A 15 -18.86 12.82 -43.76
N GLY A 16 -19.57 13.20 -42.69
CA GLY A 16 -19.06 14.14 -41.70
C GLY A 16 -17.90 13.54 -40.89
N ASN A 17 -17.31 14.34 -39.99
CA ASN A 17 -16.44 13.82 -38.94
C ASN A 17 -17.25 13.10 -37.85
N MET A 18 -16.57 12.32 -37.01
CA MET A 18 -17.20 11.53 -35.94
C MET A 18 -18.08 12.39 -35.03
N ALA A 19 -17.63 13.60 -34.64
CA ALA A 19 -18.43 14.49 -33.80
C ALA A 19 -19.76 14.87 -34.47
N GLU A 20 -19.75 15.18 -35.76
CA GLU A 20 -20.94 15.53 -36.53
C GLU A 20 -21.88 14.32 -36.74
N GLU A 21 -21.33 13.14 -37.01
CA GLU A 21 -22.11 11.90 -37.14
C GLU A 21 -22.78 11.50 -35.82
N ILE A 22 -22.09 11.67 -34.69
CA ILE A 22 -22.64 11.50 -33.33
C ILE A 22 -23.76 12.51 -33.08
N ARG A 23 -23.55 13.78 -33.43
CA ARG A 23 -24.54 14.85 -33.22
C ARG A 23 -25.83 14.65 -34.03
N LYS A 24 -25.71 14.17 -35.28
CA LYS A 24 -26.86 13.92 -36.16
C LYS A 24 -27.65 12.66 -35.81
N ASN A 25 -27.03 11.70 -35.13
CA ASN A 25 -27.70 10.45 -34.79
C ASN A 25 -28.70 10.66 -33.64
N PRO A 26 -30.00 10.34 -33.83
CA PRO A 26 -31.03 10.57 -32.83
C PRO A 26 -30.88 9.74 -31.55
N ASN A 27 -30.07 8.68 -31.56
CA ASN A 27 -29.88 7.74 -30.46
C ASN A 27 -28.62 8.02 -29.62
N THR A 28 -27.87 9.09 -29.91
CA THR A 28 -26.61 9.42 -29.22
C THR A 28 -26.58 10.84 -28.67
N LYS A 29 -27.76 11.41 -28.36
CA LYS A 29 -27.90 12.82 -27.94
C LYS A 29 -27.22 13.09 -26.60
N LEU A 30 -27.32 12.17 -25.64
CA LEU A 30 -26.72 12.33 -24.32
C LEU A 30 -25.19 12.30 -24.40
N PHE A 31 -24.64 11.36 -25.17
CA PHE A 31 -23.19 11.31 -25.39
C PHE A 31 -22.69 12.53 -26.18
N SER A 32 -23.42 12.96 -27.22
CA SER A 32 -23.09 14.18 -27.97
C SER A 32 -23.02 15.39 -27.04
N ALA A 33 -23.96 15.53 -26.12
CA ALA A 33 -23.98 16.64 -25.17
C ALA A 33 -22.78 16.59 -24.21
N MET A 34 -22.37 15.40 -23.74
CA MET A 34 -21.17 15.24 -22.93
C MET A 34 -19.90 15.60 -23.70
N LEU A 35 -19.79 15.17 -24.95
CA LEU A 35 -18.66 15.48 -25.83
C LEU A 35 -18.54 17.00 -26.06
N ASP A 36 -19.67 17.66 -26.26
CA ASP A 36 -19.75 19.10 -26.52
C ASP A 36 -19.30 19.98 -25.35
N ARG A 37 -19.24 19.43 -24.13
CA ARG A 37 -18.66 20.10 -22.96
C ARG A 37 -17.16 20.35 -23.09
N PHE A 38 -16.50 19.69 -24.04
CA PHE A 38 -15.09 19.87 -24.38
C PHE A 38 -14.95 20.60 -25.71
N SER A 39 -15.91 21.43 -26.11
CA SER A 39 -15.83 22.18 -27.37
C SER A 39 -16.14 23.65 -27.20
N ALA A 40 -15.59 24.46 -28.08
CA ALA A 40 -15.87 25.89 -28.14
C ALA A 40 -15.77 26.42 -29.59
N PRO A 41 -16.43 27.54 -29.93
CA PRO A 41 -16.32 28.16 -31.24
C PRO A 41 -15.02 28.98 -31.35
N TYR A 42 -14.11 28.60 -32.25
CA TYR A 42 -12.88 29.33 -32.53
C TYR A 42 -13.00 30.05 -33.87
N TYR A 43 -12.54 31.30 -33.93
CA TYR A 43 -12.52 32.06 -35.17
C TYR A 43 -11.57 31.43 -36.19
N ASP A 44 -12.04 31.26 -37.43
CA ASP A 44 -11.22 30.82 -38.55
C ASP A 44 -11.22 31.87 -39.66
N ALA A 45 -10.11 32.60 -39.76
CA ALA A 45 -9.93 33.66 -40.75
C ALA A 45 -9.93 33.12 -42.19
N THR A 46 -9.34 31.94 -42.41
CA THR A 46 -9.27 31.32 -43.74
C THR A 46 -10.66 30.91 -44.20
N LEU A 47 -11.39 30.19 -43.33
CA LEU A 47 -12.75 29.75 -43.62
C LEU A 47 -13.70 30.94 -43.82
N THR A 48 -13.48 32.04 -43.09
CA THR A 48 -14.26 33.28 -43.26
C THR A 48 -14.13 33.83 -44.68
N GLU A 49 -12.90 33.93 -45.20
CA GLU A 49 -12.66 34.44 -46.54
C GLU A 49 -13.13 33.47 -47.64
N GLU A 50 -12.93 32.16 -47.45
CA GLU A 50 -13.43 31.14 -48.37
C GLU A 50 -14.97 31.14 -48.46
N TYR A 51 -15.66 31.29 -47.32
CA TYR A 51 -17.11 31.32 -47.28
C TYR A 51 -17.67 32.57 -47.96
N LYS A 52 -17.06 33.75 -47.73
CA LYS A 52 -17.42 35.01 -48.43
C LYS A 52 -17.24 34.91 -49.94
N ALA A 53 -16.24 34.16 -50.41
CA ALA A 53 -15.99 33.96 -51.83
C ALA A 53 -17.05 33.08 -52.52
N LEU A 54 -17.63 32.11 -51.80
CA LEU A 54 -18.60 31.14 -52.33
C LEU A 54 -20.06 31.54 -52.12
N HIS A 55 -20.35 32.39 -51.13
CA HIS A 55 -21.69 32.77 -50.74
C HIS A 55 -21.82 34.29 -50.59
N SER A 56 -22.86 34.87 -51.20
CA SER A 56 -23.20 36.30 -51.04
C SER A 56 -23.86 36.56 -49.68
N ILE A 57 -23.10 36.44 -48.60
CA ILE A 57 -23.58 36.65 -47.23
C ILE A 57 -22.92 37.87 -46.58
N GLN A 58 -23.62 38.47 -45.61
CA GLN A 58 -23.13 39.61 -44.81
C GLN A 58 -22.36 39.20 -43.53
N ALA A 59 -22.09 37.91 -43.28
CA ALA A 59 -21.43 37.53 -42.02
C ALA A 59 -20.03 38.13 -41.94
N ASP A 60 -19.75 38.72 -40.78
CA ASP A 60 -18.48 39.36 -40.44
C ASP A 60 -17.37 38.33 -40.19
N SER A 61 -17.70 37.20 -39.54
CA SER A 61 -16.75 36.16 -39.16
C SER A 61 -17.38 34.76 -39.18
N VAL A 62 -16.58 33.75 -39.56
CA VAL A 62 -16.94 32.34 -39.46
C VAL A 62 -16.16 31.71 -38.30
N PHE A 63 -16.89 30.99 -37.45
CA PHE A 63 -16.32 30.24 -36.34
C PHE A 63 -16.43 28.74 -36.59
N GLN A 64 -15.34 28.02 -36.33
CA GLN A 64 -15.29 26.57 -36.34
C GLN A 64 -15.41 26.05 -34.91
N LYS A 65 -16.26 25.05 -34.69
CA LYS A 65 -16.30 24.33 -33.42
C LYS A 65 -15.07 23.42 -33.32
N LEU A 66 -14.19 23.68 -32.36
CA LEU A 66 -13.03 22.84 -32.06
C LEU A 66 -13.20 22.17 -30.71
N TYR A 67 -12.62 20.97 -30.55
CA TYR A 67 -12.63 20.25 -29.28
C TYR A 67 -11.30 20.42 -28.53
N ILE A 68 -11.39 20.64 -27.22
CA ILE A 68 -10.28 20.72 -26.27
C ILE A 68 -9.70 19.31 -26.09
N ALA A 69 -8.68 19.02 -26.89
CA ALA A 69 -8.02 17.72 -26.95
C ALA A 69 -6.50 17.84 -26.84
N GLN A 70 -5.83 16.71 -26.61
CA GLN A 70 -4.37 16.61 -26.63
C GLN A 70 -3.82 16.68 -28.06
N ARG A 71 -4.56 16.16 -29.03
CA ARG A 71 -4.24 16.18 -30.47
C ARG A 71 -5.43 16.73 -31.25
N GLY A 72 -5.20 17.69 -32.14
CA GLY A 72 -6.26 18.32 -32.93
C GLY A 72 -5.69 19.16 -34.07
N GLN A 73 -6.57 19.79 -34.85
CA GLN A 73 -6.20 20.60 -36.03
C GLN A 73 -5.15 21.67 -35.74
N GLN A 74 -5.20 22.28 -34.56
CA GLN A 74 -4.27 23.31 -34.10
C GLN A 74 -3.27 22.79 -33.04
N GLY A 75 -3.09 21.48 -32.96
CA GLY A 75 -2.44 20.83 -31.82
C GLY A 75 -3.31 20.90 -30.55
N SER A 76 -2.66 20.83 -29.38
CA SER A 76 -3.34 20.98 -28.10
C SER A 76 -3.69 22.45 -27.86
N LEU A 77 -4.99 22.77 -27.79
CA LEU A 77 -5.47 24.15 -27.63
C LEU A 77 -4.94 24.78 -26.33
N ALA A 78 -4.13 25.83 -26.45
CA ALA A 78 -3.57 26.53 -25.28
C ALA A 78 -4.50 27.63 -24.73
N LYS A 79 -5.37 28.17 -25.58
CA LYS A 79 -6.23 29.32 -25.29
C LYS A 79 -7.68 29.02 -25.57
N ASP A 80 -8.57 29.71 -24.86
CA ASP A 80 -10.00 29.72 -25.14
C ASP A 80 -10.33 30.62 -26.34
N PRO A 81 -11.60 30.70 -26.78
CA PRO A 81 -12.00 31.57 -27.88
C PRO A 81 -11.73 33.07 -27.66
N ASP A 82 -11.70 33.51 -26.41
CA ASP A 82 -11.48 34.92 -26.04
C ASP A 82 -9.98 35.26 -25.95
N GLY A 83 -9.11 34.25 -26.10
CA GLY A 83 -7.66 34.38 -26.11
C GLY A 83 -7.01 34.24 -24.72
N GLU A 84 -7.80 33.87 -23.72
CA GLU A 84 -7.34 33.60 -22.35
C GLU A 84 -6.73 32.19 -22.26
N ASP A 85 -5.78 32.01 -21.35
CA ASP A 85 -5.09 30.73 -21.20
C ASP A 85 -6.03 29.67 -20.57
N LEU A 86 -6.18 28.51 -21.23
CA LEU A 86 -6.96 27.39 -20.69
C LEU A 86 -6.33 26.75 -19.45
N GLY A 87 -5.08 27.12 -19.10
CA GLY A 87 -4.36 26.55 -17.97
C GLY A 87 -3.97 25.08 -18.18
N SER A 88 -2.99 24.61 -17.40
CA SER A 88 -2.50 23.23 -17.50
C SER A 88 -3.41 22.18 -16.86
N SER A 89 -4.40 22.61 -16.07
CA SER A 89 -5.34 21.73 -15.34
C SER A 89 -6.65 21.47 -16.10
N VAL A 90 -6.86 22.11 -17.26
CA VAL A 90 -8.04 21.84 -18.08
C VAL A 90 -7.99 20.41 -18.61
N SER A 91 -9.14 19.75 -18.52
CA SER A 91 -9.33 18.38 -18.97
C SER A 91 -9.39 18.32 -20.50
N ARG A 92 -8.66 17.37 -21.09
CA ARG A 92 -8.49 17.25 -22.54
C ARG A 92 -8.90 15.88 -23.03
N LEU A 93 -9.65 15.84 -24.12
CA LEU A 93 -9.92 14.61 -24.85
C LEU A 93 -8.62 14.04 -25.44
N SER A 94 -8.57 12.73 -25.69
CA SER A 94 -7.40 12.09 -26.33
C SER A 94 -7.08 12.68 -27.71
N TYR A 95 -8.12 12.92 -28.52
CA TYR A 95 -8.00 13.58 -29.82
C TYR A 95 -9.27 14.39 -30.12
N ASP A 96 -9.20 15.32 -31.06
CA ASP A 96 -10.33 16.13 -31.53
C ASP A 96 -11.21 15.28 -32.49
N PRO A 97 -12.43 14.87 -32.10
CA PRO A 97 -13.33 14.09 -32.95
C PRO A 97 -13.93 14.90 -34.10
N GLY A 98 -13.81 16.23 -34.07
CA GLY A 98 -14.21 17.15 -35.14
C GLY A 98 -13.11 17.39 -36.18
N TRP A 99 -11.88 16.89 -35.94
CA TRP A 99 -10.76 17.10 -36.85
C TRP A 99 -10.83 16.17 -38.07
N ASN A 100 -11.27 16.71 -39.21
CA ASN A 100 -11.44 15.97 -40.47
C ASN A 100 -10.15 15.31 -41.01
N ALA A 101 -8.98 15.82 -40.63
CA ALA A 101 -7.68 15.34 -41.11
C ALA A 101 -6.90 14.56 -40.04
N TYR A 102 -7.59 14.04 -39.01
CA TYR A 102 -6.98 13.19 -38.00
C TYR A 102 -6.20 12.04 -38.64
N SER A 103 -5.03 11.77 -38.08
CA SER A 103 -4.26 10.56 -38.36
C SER A 103 -3.66 10.02 -37.07
N VAL A 104 -3.40 8.71 -37.04
CA VAL A 104 -2.62 8.08 -35.96
C VAL A 104 -1.18 8.61 -36.01
N ASP A 105 -0.54 8.76 -34.86
CA ASP A 105 0.88 9.15 -34.81
C ASP A 105 1.74 8.15 -35.62
N ASN A 106 2.67 8.69 -36.40
CA ASN A 106 3.52 7.93 -37.34
C ASN A 106 2.75 7.18 -38.44
N SER A 107 1.52 7.58 -38.76
CA SER A 107 0.71 7.04 -39.87
C SER A 107 0.09 8.17 -40.70
N THR A 108 -0.39 7.86 -41.90
CA THR A 108 -1.21 8.78 -42.70
C THR A 108 -2.69 8.52 -42.47
N LYS A 109 -3.55 9.52 -42.69
CA LYS A 109 -5.02 9.38 -42.52
C LYS A 109 -5.63 8.29 -43.41
N GLU A 110 -4.99 7.95 -44.53
CA GLU A 110 -5.40 6.88 -45.43
C GLU A 110 -5.02 5.49 -44.90
N GLN A 111 -4.04 5.40 -44.00
CA GLN A 111 -3.54 4.16 -43.42
C GLN A 111 -4.28 3.78 -42.14
N ASP A 112 -4.55 4.75 -41.26
CA ASP A 112 -5.29 4.53 -40.02
C ASP A 112 -6.00 5.80 -39.54
N MET A 113 -7.13 5.61 -38.89
CA MET A 113 -8.03 6.67 -38.40
C MET A 113 -8.45 6.35 -36.97
N ALA A 114 -9.26 7.19 -36.33
CA ALA A 114 -9.74 6.94 -34.97
C ALA A 114 -11.00 6.06 -34.92
N ALA A 115 -11.35 5.61 -33.72
CA ALA A 115 -12.60 4.92 -33.44
C ALA A 115 -13.23 5.38 -32.11
N MET A 116 -14.55 5.48 -32.07
CA MET A 116 -15.30 5.79 -30.85
C MET A 116 -16.36 4.74 -30.56
N PHE A 117 -16.46 4.31 -29.30
CA PHE A 117 -17.49 3.41 -28.79
C PHE A 117 -18.55 4.22 -28.04
N VAL A 118 -19.59 4.63 -28.75
CA VAL A 118 -20.58 5.59 -28.24
C VAL A 118 -21.81 4.83 -27.75
N PRO A 119 -22.11 4.81 -26.44
CA PRO A 119 -23.33 4.21 -25.93
C PRO A 119 -24.54 5.00 -26.45
N ASN A 120 -25.59 4.28 -26.81
CA ASN A 120 -26.86 4.89 -27.16
C ASN A 120 -27.53 5.51 -25.91
N ASP A 121 -28.54 6.35 -26.12
CA ASP A 121 -29.20 7.08 -25.04
C ASP A 121 -29.89 6.14 -24.02
N GLU A 122 -30.31 4.95 -24.45
CA GLU A 122 -30.88 3.92 -23.55
C GLU A 122 -29.82 3.34 -22.62
N ALA A 123 -28.66 2.96 -23.16
CA ALA A 123 -27.51 2.46 -22.42
C ALA A 123 -26.99 3.51 -21.43
N MET A 124 -26.94 4.77 -21.85
CA MET A 124 -26.58 5.90 -20.98
C MET A 124 -27.55 6.04 -19.82
N ARG A 125 -28.86 5.97 -20.07
CA ARG A 125 -29.88 6.01 -19.01
C ARG A 125 -29.73 4.86 -18.03
N LYS A 126 -29.63 3.63 -18.53
CA LYS A 126 -29.42 2.44 -17.70
C LYS A 126 -28.17 2.59 -16.83
N TYR A 127 -27.06 3.04 -17.39
CA TYR A 127 -25.81 3.20 -16.65
C TYR A 127 -25.87 4.26 -15.55
N PHE A 128 -26.42 5.45 -15.85
CA PHE A 128 -26.42 6.58 -14.92
C PHE A 128 -27.61 6.60 -13.94
N LEU A 129 -28.69 5.85 -14.20
CA LEU A 129 -29.86 5.82 -13.32
C LEU A 129 -29.97 4.50 -12.52
N GLU A 130 -29.43 3.40 -13.07
CA GLU A 130 -29.60 2.06 -12.49
C GLU A 130 -28.25 1.35 -12.24
N GLY A 131 -27.22 1.67 -13.01
CA GLY A 131 -25.92 0.98 -12.98
C GLY A 131 -24.84 1.69 -12.15
N THR A 132 -23.58 1.32 -12.38
CA THR A 132 -22.40 1.82 -11.66
C THR A 132 -22.26 3.36 -11.72
N GLY A 133 -22.76 3.98 -12.78
CA GLY A 133 -22.74 5.44 -12.98
C GLY A 133 -23.70 6.21 -12.08
N ARG A 134 -24.65 5.54 -11.42
CA ARG A 134 -25.65 6.17 -10.54
C ARG A 134 -25.04 7.04 -9.45
N SER A 135 -23.96 6.56 -8.83
CA SER A 135 -23.24 7.30 -7.79
C SER A 135 -22.70 8.66 -8.26
N LEU A 136 -22.39 8.83 -9.55
CA LEU A 136 -21.96 10.13 -10.10
C LEU A 136 -23.11 11.13 -10.08
N ILE A 137 -24.29 10.70 -10.49
CA ILE A 137 -25.48 11.55 -10.54
C ILE A 137 -25.93 11.90 -9.12
N GLU A 138 -25.95 10.94 -8.20
CA GLU A 138 -26.29 11.17 -6.79
C GLU A 138 -25.32 12.15 -6.11
N ASN A 139 -24.03 12.12 -6.47
CA ASN A 139 -23.02 13.01 -5.87
C ASN A 139 -23.00 14.42 -6.48
N TYR A 140 -23.20 14.56 -7.80
CA TYR A 140 -23.05 15.84 -8.51
C TYR A 140 -24.38 16.53 -8.82
N ALA A 141 -25.49 15.80 -8.86
CA ALA A 141 -26.84 16.34 -9.03
C ALA A 141 -27.78 15.94 -7.86
N PRO A 142 -27.38 16.12 -6.58
CA PRO A 142 -28.15 15.61 -5.43
C PRO A 142 -29.54 16.25 -5.26
N ASN A 143 -29.78 17.39 -5.90
CA ASN A 143 -31.05 18.13 -5.83
C ASN A 143 -31.99 17.86 -7.03
N SER A 144 -31.59 16.97 -7.94
CA SER A 144 -32.38 16.59 -9.10
C SER A 144 -33.35 15.45 -8.75
N ASP A 145 -34.48 15.40 -9.45
CA ASP A 145 -35.38 14.23 -9.42
C ASP A 145 -34.97 13.13 -10.44
N HIS A 146 -33.87 13.38 -11.16
CA HIS A 146 -33.28 12.52 -12.19
C HIS A 146 -34.18 12.26 -13.40
N SER A 147 -35.27 13.01 -13.56
CA SER A 147 -36.15 12.93 -14.74
C SER A 147 -35.46 13.48 -15.99
N ASN A 148 -34.59 14.46 -15.82
CA ASN A 148 -33.81 15.10 -16.88
C ASN A 148 -32.32 14.75 -16.80
N LEU A 149 -31.97 13.52 -17.20
CA LEU A 149 -30.58 13.05 -17.19
C LEU A 149 -29.59 13.98 -17.91
N LEU A 150 -30.02 14.69 -18.95
CA LEU A 150 -29.13 15.62 -19.66
C LEU A 150 -28.64 16.76 -18.73
N GLU A 151 -29.52 17.31 -17.90
CA GLU A 151 -29.18 18.35 -16.94
C GLU A 151 -28.25 17.82 -15.84
N ASP A 152 -28.52 16.61 -15.36
CA ASP A 152 -27.66 15.95 -14.37
C ASP A 152 -26.24 15.69 -14.91
N LEU A 153 -26.13 15.27 -16.18
CA LEU A 153 -24.84 15.07 -16.85
C LEU A 153 -24.02 16.36 -16.98
N TYR A 154 -24.66 17.53 -17.02
CA TYR A 154 -23.96 18.82 -17.00
C TYR A 154 -23.37 19.15 -15.63
N GLN A 155 -23.95 18.64 -14.54
CA GLN A 155 -23.45 18.89 -13.18
C GLN A 155 -22.15 18.13 -12.87
N ILE A 156 -21.91 16.99 -13.52
CA ILE A 156 -20.67 16.21 -13.32
C ILE A 156 -19.45 17.06 -13.76
N PRO A 157 -18.40 17.25 -12.95
CA PRO A 157 -17.22 18.03 -13.34
C PRO A 157 -16.50 17.50 -14.59
N GLN A 158 -15.91 18.38 -15.40
CA GLN A 158 -15.19 18.02 -16.63
C GLN A 158 -14.04 17.04 -16.39
N ASN A 159 -13.30 17.18 -15.29
CA ASN A 159 -12.19 16.28 -14.93
C ASN A 159 -12.61 14.86 -14.57
N ILE A 160 -13.89 14.67 -14.21
CA ILE A 160 -14.49 13.33 -14.06
C ILE A 160 -15.01 12.85 -15.41
N MET A 161 -15.76 13.70 -16.10
CA MET A 161 -16.38 13.38 -17.39
C MET A 161 -15.36 12.92 -18.45
N VAL A 162 -14.20 13.57 -18.49
CA VAL A 162 -13.14 13.27 -19.47
C VAL A 162 -12.62 11.84 -19.36
N LYS A 163 -12.56 11.27 -18.14
CA LYS A 163 -12.12 9.88 -17.92
C LYS A 163 -13.07 8.88 -18.58
N LEU A 164 -14.37 9.16 -18.52
CA LEU A 164 -15.41 8.36 -19.16
C LEU A 164 -15.34 8.45 -20.68
N ILE A 165 -15.26 9.67 -21.23
CA ILE A 165 -15.21 9.86 -22.68
C ILE A 165 -13.92 9.27 -23.26
N ASN A 166 -12.77 9.53 -22.66
CA ASN A 166 -11.48 9.03 -23.15
C ASN A 166 -11.39 7.49 -23.09
N ASN A 167 -12.04 6.84 -22.12
CA ASN A 167 -12.10 5.37 -22.12
C ASN A 167 -12.76 4.80 -23.39
N LEU A 168 -13.70 5.56 -23.97
CA LEU A 168 -14.49 5.19 -25.15
C LEU A 168 -13.89 5.70 -26.47
N MET A 169 -12.85 6.53 -26.42
CA MET A 169 -12.11 7.02 -27.58
C MET A 169 -10.86 6.17 -27.80
N LYS A 170 -10.66 5.65 -29.02
CA LYS A 170 -9.47 4.89 -29.39
C LYS A 170 -8.80 5.51 -30.59
N GLU A 171 -7.47 5.61 -30.51
CA GLU A 171 -6.69 6.31 -31.51
C GLU A 171 -6.68 5.61 -32.88
N SER A 172 -6.88 4.28 -32.91
CA SER A 172 -6.72 3.44 -34.09
C SER A 172 -7.99 2.62 -34.41
N PHE A 173 -8.51 2.81 -35.61
CA PHE A 173 -9.57 2.02 -36.22
C PHE A 173 -9.06 0.61 -36.53
N ASN A 174 -7.85 0.49 -37.08
CA ASN A 174 -7.25 -0.79 -37.42
C ASN A 174 -7.10 -1.73 -36.21
N SER A 175 -6.98 -1.16 -35.01
CA SER A 175 -6.89 -1.88 -33.73
C SER A 175 -8.25 -2.16 -33.08
N THR A 176 -9.34 -1.62 -33.62
CA THR A 176 -10.69 -1.71 -33.05
C THR A 176 -11.71 -2.38 -33.97
N VAL A 177 -11.27 -2.94 -35.10
CA VAL A 177 -12.14 -3.76 -35.96
C VAL A 177 -12.75 -4.93 -35.16
N PRO A 178 -13.97 -5.38 -35.47
CA PRO A 178 -14.67 -6.37 -34.64
C PRO A 178 -13.91 -7.68 -34.38
N SER A 179 -13.06 -8.14 -35.31
CA SER A 179 -12.22 -9.32 -35.12
C SER A 179 -11.13 -9.16 -34.05
N LYS A 180 -10.85 -7.92 -33.64
CA LYS A 180 -9.81 -7.55 -32.67
C LYS A 180 -10.38 -7.05 -31.34
N TYR A 181 -11.68 -7.22 -31.08
CA TYR A 181 -12.35 -6.63 -29.91
C TYR A 181 -11.67 -6.95 -28.56
N LEU A 182 -11.12 -8.16 -28.38
CA LEU A 182 -10.37 -8.55 -27.17
C LEU A 182 -8.99 -7.89 -27.05
N SER A 183 -8.45 -7.30 -28.11
CA SER A 183 -7.19 -6.54 -28.07
C SER A 183 -7.41 -5.04 -27.79
N VAL A 184 -8.66 -4.58 -27.76
CA VAL A 184 -8.98 -3.21 -27.37
C VAL A 184 -8.80 -3.09 -25.87
N MET A 185 -7.81 -2.31 -25.45
CA MET A 185 -7.48 -2.11 -24.04
C MET A 185 -8.21 -0.89 -23.46
N ASN A 186 -8.54 -0.95 -22.18
CA ASN A 186 -9.01 0.18 -21.40
C ASN A 186 -7.83 0.94 -20.74
N THR A 187 -8.12 1.95 -19.91
CA THR A 187 -7.09 2.77 -19.25
C THR A 187 -6.21 2.00 -18.26
N ALA A 188 -6.67 0.85 -17.76
CA ALA A 188 -5.92 -0.06 -16.90
C ALA A 188 -5.14 -1.14 -17.67
N GLN A 189 -5.10 -1.08 -19.01
CA GLN A 189 -4.50 -2.09 -19.90
C GLN A 189 -5.18 -3.47 -19.88
N ASP A 190 -6.42 -3.54 -19.39
CA ASP A 190 -7.25 -4.74 -19.47
C ASP A 190 -8.08 -4.75 -20.77
N GLN A 191 -8.49 -5.95 -21.18
CA GLN A 191 -9.41 -6.14 -22.30
C GLN A 191 -10.76 -5.47 -22.03
N MET A 192 -11.04 -4.39 -22.77
CA MET A 192 -12.19 -3.50 -22.57
C MET A 192 -13.54 -4.19 -22.77
N PHE A 193 -13.56 -5.24 -23.58
CA PHE A 193 -14.78 -5.93 -24.04
C PHE A 193 -14.83 -7.40 -23.61
N SER A 194 -14.14 -7.73 -22.52
CA SER A 194 -14.05 -9.09 -21.99
C SER A 194 -15.37 -9.68 -21.53
N GLN A 195 -16.41 -8.85 -21.31
CA GLN A 195 -17.74 -9.33 -20.98
C GLN A 195 -18.46 -10.03 -22.14
N TYR A 196 -17.98 -9.88 -23.39
CA TYR A 196 -18.57 -10.56 -24.54
C TYR A 196 -17.80 -11.87 -24.83
N PRO A 197 -18.44 -13.05 -24.64
CA PRO A 197 -17.76 -14.34 -24.77
C PRO A 197 -17.15 -14.57 -26.16
N ASP A 198 -17.82 -14.09 -27.21
CA ASP A 198 -17.34 -14.17 -28.57
C ASP A 198 -17.63 -12.91 -29.42
N VAL A 199 -17.09 -12.90 -30.64
CA VAL A 199 -17.23 -11.77 -31.58
C VAL A 199 -18.69 -11.57 -32.04
N LYS A 200 -19.53 -12.61 -32.03
CA LYS A 200 -20.93 -12.51 -32.41
C LYS A 200 -21.71 -11.75 -31.32
N ASP A 201 -21.44 -12.05 -30.06
CA ASP A 201 -22.02 -11.31 -28.92
C ASP A 201 -21.56 -9.85 -28.92
N TYR A 202 -20.27 -9.60 -29.12
CA TYR A 202 -19.74 -8.24 -29.27
C TYR A 202 -20.42 -7.47 -30.42
N LYS A 203 -20.59 -8.11 -31.58
CA LYS A 203 -21.31 -7.50 -32.71
C LYS A 203 -22.79 -7.25 -32.40
N ALA A 204 -23.44 -8.11 -31.62
CA ALA A 204 -24.83 -7.93 -31.23
C ALA A 204 -25.04 -6.73 -30.29
N ALA A 205 -24.01 -6.39 -29.51
CA ALA A 205 -23.96 -5.19 -28.67
C ALA A 205 -23.78 -3.89 -29.47
N ILE A 206 -23.34 -3.96 -30.74
CA ILE A 206 -23.31 -2.80 -31.65
C ILE A 206 -24.71 -2.63 -32.25
N GLU A 207 -25.35 -1.50 -31.96
CA GLU A 207 -26.61 -1.11 -32.60
C GLU A 207 -26.38 -0.64 -34.03
N LYS A 208 -25.37 0.20 -34.24
CA LYS A 208 -25.11 0.83 -35.53
C LYS A 208 -23.64 1.20 -35.68
N VAL A 209 -23.15 1.17 -36.91
CA VAL A 209 -21.82 1.68 -37.27
C VAL A 209 -22.00 2.93 -38.12
N LEU A 210 -21.40 4.04 -37.71
CA LEU A 210 -21.34 5.27 -38.50
C LEU A 210 -19.93 5.42 -39.05
N VAL A 211 -19.82 5.53 -40.37
CA VAL A 211 -18.55 5.81 -41.04
C VAL A 211 -18.39 7.32 -41.11
N ALA A 212 -17.28 7.82 -40.59
CA ALA A 212 -16.90 9.23 -40.62
C ALA A 212 -15.66 9.43 -41.49
N ASN A 213 -15.39 10.68 -41.88
CA ASN A 213 -14.20 11.01 -42.69
C ASN A 213 -12.87 10.86 -41.92
N ASN A 214 -12.94 10.84 -40.59
CA ASN A 214 -11.80 10.78 -39.68
C ASN A 214 -11.83 9.55 -38.76
N GLY A 215 -12.68 8.56 -39.05
CA GLY A 215 -12.78 7.35 -38.26
C GLY A 215 -14.11 6.61 -38.35
N VAL A 216 -14.39 5.80 -37.33
CA VAL A 216 -15.63 5.05 -37.19
C VAL A 216 -16.26 5.29 -35.81
N VAL A 217 -17.60 5.33 -35.77
CA VAL A 217 -18.36 5.33 -34.52
C VAL A 217 -19.15 4.05 -34.41
N TYR A 218 -18.84 3.25 -33.40
CA TYR A 218 -19.63 2.10 -32.99
C TYR A 218 -20.66 2.57 -31.97
N VAL A 219 -21.93 2.64 -32.36
CA VAL A 219 -23.04 2.94 -31.46
C VAL A 219 -23.37 1.66 -30.68
N MET A 220 -23.18 1.69 -29.36
CA MET A 220 -23.26 0.54 -28.47
C MET A 220 -24.60 0.51 -27.72
N LYS A 221 -25.15 -0.69 -27.50
CA LYS A 221 -26.31 -0.92 -26.63
C LYS A 221 -25.94 -1.04 -25.15
N ASP A 222 -24.65 -0.99 -24.86
CA ASP A 222 -24.08 -1.11 -23.53
C ASP A 222 -23.09 0.04 -23.26
N MET A 223 -22.93 0.38 -21.99
CA MET A 223 -21.97 1.37 -21.52
C MET A 223 -20.79 0.66 -20.86
N ILE A 224 -19.58 0.93 -21.34
CA ILE A 224 -18.35 0.35 -20.79
C ILE A 224 -17.77 1.25 -19.71
N THR A 225 -17.91 0.82 -18.46
CA THR A 225 -17.40 1.54 -17.29
C THR A 225 -15.88 1.69 -17.34
N PRO A 226 -15.33 2.90 -17.11
CA PRO A 226 -13.89 3.09 -16.95
C PRO A 226 -13.37 2.35 -15.71
N PRO A 227 -12.15 1.78 -15.76
CA PRO A 227 -11.49 1.21 -14.59
C PRO A 227 -11.45 2.14 -13.36
N ASP A 228 -11.18 3.44 -13.57
CA ASP A 228 -11.22 4.47 -12.51
C ASP A 228 -12.53 4.49 -11.73
N PHE A 229 -13.64 4.08 -12.35
CA PHE A 229 -14.98 4.17 -11.77
C PHE A 229 -15.42 2.82 -11.20
N ALA A 230 -14.94 1.72 -11.81
CA ALA A 230 -15.24 0.36 -11.36
C ALA A 230 -14.35 -0.08 -10.18
N SER A 231 -13.15 0.48 -10.04
CA SER A 231 -12.22 0.12 -8.96
C SER A 231 -12.62 0.72 -7.60
N VAL A 232 -12.08 0.15 -6.52
CA VAL A 232 -12.23 0.61 -5.11
C VAL A 232 -11.95 2.10 -4.89
N SER A 233 -11.16 2.76 -5.75
CA SER A 233 -10.92 4.21 -5.65
C SER A 233 -12.04 5.07 -6.26
N GLY A 234 -12.94 4.50 -7.05
CA GLY A 234 -14.05 5.21 -7.70
C GLY A 234 -14.92 6.04 -6.75
N PRO A 235 -15.43 5.49 -5.62
CA PRO A 235 -16.25 6.23 -4.67
C PRO A 235 -15.48 7.39 -4.05
N VAL A 236 -14.17 7.23 -3.86
CA VAL A 236 -13.26 8.27 -3.34
C VAL A 236 -13.04 9.40 -4.37
N LEU A 237 -13.03 9.06 -5.66
CA LEU A 237 -12.88 10.00 -6.75
C LEU A 237 -14.11 10.92 -6.89
N PHE A 238 -15.31 10.44 -6.53
CA PHE A 238 -16.56 11.16 -6.73
C PHE A 238 -17.09 11.89 -5.50
N ASP A 239 -16.78 11.40 -4.29
CA ASP A 239 -17.32 11.97 -3.06
C ASP A 239 -16.57 13.23 -2.64
N GLN A 240 -17.32 14.32 -2.40
CA GLN A 240 -16.77 15.61 -1.99
C GLN A 240 -16.24 15.62 -0.55
N GLY A 241 -16.61 14.61 0.25
CA GLY A 241 -16.14 14.42 1.62
C GLY A 241 -14.84 13.65 1.74
N THR A 242 -14.18 13.25 0.64
CA THR A 242 -12.94 12.43 0.68
C THR A 242 -11.79 13.03 -0.13
N ARG A 243 -11.76 14.36 -0.30
CA ARG A 243 -10.82 15.05 -1.19
C ARG A 243 -9.37 14.92 -0.74
N VAL A 244 -9.08 14.81 0.56
CA VAL A 244 -7.70 14.59 1.04
C VAL A 244 -7.18 13.22 0.59
N MET A 245 -7.96 12.16 0.80
CA MET A 245 -7.59 10.81 0.36
C MET A 245 -7.50 10.71 -1.16
N ASN A 246 -8.48 11.28 -1.88
CA ASN A 246 -8.47 11.36 -3.35
C ASN A 246 -7.17 12.04 -3.84
N THR A 247 -6.82 13.19 -3.26
CA THR A 247 -5.60 13.93 -3.61
C THR A 247 -4.34 13.11 -3.35
N ALA A 248 -4.27 12.35 -2.24
CA ALA A 248 -3.12 11.51 -1.93
C ALA A 248 -3.00 10.30 -2.88
N ILE A 249 -4.12 9.68 -3.25
CA ILE A 249 -4.15 8.55 -4.20
C ILE A 249 -3.66 8.99 -5.58
N HIS A 250 -4.10 10.17 -6.03
CA HIS A 250 -3.82 10.70 -7.37
C HIS A 250 -2.62 11.67 -7.44
N ALA A 251 -1.86 11.81 -6.35
CA ALA A 251 -0.75 12.76 -6.27
C ALA A 251 0.32 12.56 -7.34
N ASP A 252 0.49 11.31 -7.80
CA ASP A 252 1.55 10.92 -8.74
C ASP A 252 1.04 10.68 -10.18
N ASP A 253 -0.25 10.88 -10.47
CA ASP A 253 -0.86 10.53 -11.77
C ASP A 253 -0.19 11.22 -12.97
N GLY A 254 0.26 12.46 -12.79
CA GLY A 254 0.97 13.21 -13.82
C GLY A 254 2.36 12.65 -14.17
N HIS A 255 2.86 11.66 -13.43
CA HIS A 255 4.21 11.12 -13.51
C HIS A 255 4.26 9.62 -13.83
N ILE A 256 3.15 9.02 -14.29
CA ILE A 256 3.05 7.57 -14.55
C ILE A 256 3.65 7.13 -15.89
N THR A 257 3.89 8.07 -16.83
CA THR A 257 4.48 7.77 -18.14
C THR A 257 5.90 8.30 -18.28
N SER A 258 6.21 9.40 -17.57
CA SER A 258 7.50 10.10 -17.61
C SER A 258 7.72 10.87 -16.31
N ASP A 259 8.96 11.29 -16.05
CA ASP A 259 9.31 12.13 -14.88
C ASP A 259 9.02 11.51 -13.49
N TYR A 260 9.13 10.17 -13.39
CA TYR A 260 8.91 9.41 -12.15
C TYR A 260 9.69 9.91 -10.93
N ALA A 261 10.90 10.46 -11.14
CA ALA A 261 11.75 10.97 -10.07
C ALA A 261 11.16 12.23 -9.39
N ASN A 262 10.26 12.93 -10.08
CA ASN A 262 9.62 14.15 -9.59
C ASN A 262 8.18 13.97 -9.14
N ALA A 263 7.66 12.74 -9.16
CA ALA A 263 6.38 12.43 -8.53
C ALA A 263 6.37 12.89 -7.05
N PRO A 264 5.32 13.59 -6.57
CA PRO A 264 5.28 14.14 -5.21
C PRO A 264 5.43 13.10 -4.11
N LEU A 265 4.72 11.97 -4.20
CA LEU A 265 4.75 10.91 -3.18
C LEU A 265 5.58 9.70 -3.61
N ARG A 266 5.73 9.47 -4.93
CA ARG A 266 6.47 8.33 -5.52
C ARG A 266 5.92 6.96 -5.07
N LYS A 267 4.60 6.89 -4.90
CA LYS A 267 3.85 5.70 -4.47
C LYS A 267 2.95 5.14 -5.55
N PHE A 268 2.47 5.99 -6.47
CA PHE A 268 1.62 5.62 -7.61
C PHE A 268 0.39 4.80 -7.18
N TYR A 269 -0.33 5.32 -6.18
CA TYR A 269 -1.45 4.63 -5.53
C TYR A 269 -2.61 4.36 -6.48
N SER A 270 -2.96 5.33 -7.34
CA SER A 270 -4.00 5.17 -8.36
C SER A 270 -3.73 3.94 -9.25
N THR A 271 -2.54 3.83 -9.85
CA THR A 271 -2.13 2.68 -10.67
C THR A 271 -2.23 1.36 -9.91
N TYR A 272 -1.87 1.36 -8.63
CA TYR A 272 -1.96 0.17 -7.80
C TYR A 272 -3.41 -0.26 -7.52
N LEU A 273 -4.28 0.69 -7.19
CA LEU A 273 -5.70 0.44 -6.92
C LEU A 273 -6.49 0.12 -8.20
N LEU A 274 -5.93 0.43 -9.38
CA LEU A 274 -6.43 0.02 -10.69
C LEU A 274 -5.99 -1.39 -11.11
N ALA A 275 -5.28 -2.14 -10.28
CA ALA A 275 -4.98 -3.54 -10.53
C ALA A 275 -6.26 -4.39 -10.39
N MET A 276 -7.06 -4.47 -11.46
CA MET A 276 -8.40 -5.08 -11.42
C MET A 276 -8.38 -6.58 -11.14
N GLN A 277 -7.24 -7.25 -11.29
CA GLN A 277 -7.07 -8.67 -10.96
C GLN A 277 -6.93 -8.94 -9.45
N SER A 278 -6.59 -7.92 -8.66
CA SER A 278 -6.47 -8.00 -7.21
C SER A 278 -7.79 -7.64 -6.54
N ASN A 279 -8.03 -8.13 -5.33
CA ASN A 279 -9.17 -7.73 -4.50
C ASN A 279 -8.70 -6.85 -3.34
N PHE A 280 -9.36 -5.72 -3.13
CA PHE A 280 -9.00 -4.75 -2.09
C PHE A 280 -10.15 -4.47 -1.11
N SER A 281 -9.80 -4.12 0.12
CA SER A 281 -10.68 -3.31 0.97
C SER A 281 -9.99 -1.97 1.21
N LEU A 282 -10.60 -0.88 0.74
CA LEU A 282 -10.10 0.49 0.88
C LEU A 282 -10.88 1.21 1.97
N PHE A 283 -10.22 1.48 3.09
CA PHE A 283 -10.77 2.30 4.16
C PHE A 283 -10.45 3.78 3.90
N VAL A 284 -11.40 4.69 4.06
CA VAL A 284 -11.24 6.08 3.61
C VAL A 284 -11.70 7.01 4.71
N PRO A 285 -10.79 7.63 5.48
CA PRO A 285 -11.19 8.64 6.43
C PRO A 285 -11.75 9.84 5.69
N VAL A 286 -12.96 10.27 6.07
CA VAL A 286 -13.57 11.46 5.48
C VAL A 286 -12.81 12.72 5.92
N ASP A 287 -12.85 13.74 5.07
CA ASP A 287 -12.19 15.02 5.26
C ASP A 287 -12.59 15.68 6.58
N GLU A 288 -13.84 15.49 7.03
CA GLU A 288 -14.28 15.99 8.35
C GLU A 288 -13.48 15.35 9.50
N GLY A 289 -13.27 14.04 9.45
CA GLY A 289 -12.46 13.30 10.44
C GLY A 289 -11.02 13.78 10.43
N LEU A 290 -10.40 13.83 9.25
CA LEU A 290 -9.03 14.30 9.08
C LEU A 290 -8.83 15.76 9.51
N ALA A 291 -9.84 16.61 9.31
CA ALA A 291 -9.81 18.01 9.70
C ALA A 291 -9.96 18.22 11.21
N ASN A 292 -10.71 17.35 11.89
CA ASN A 292 -11.15 17.57 13.27
C ASN A 292 -10.42 16.69 14.29
N THR A 293 -10.17 15.42 13.99
CA THR A 293 -9.44 14.52 14.90
C THR A 293 -7.97 14.37 14.49
N GLY A 294 -7.65 14.61 13.22
CA GLY A 294 -6.29 14.58 12.69
C GLY A 294 -5.62 13.20 12.73
N TYR A 295 -4.31 13.19 12.49
CA TYR A 295 -3.46 12.00 12.41
C TYR A 295 -2.22 12.16 13.31
N ALA A 296 -1.99 11.25 14.25
CA ALA A 296 -0.83 11.32 15.17
C ALA A 296 0.48 11.02 14.44
N ASP A 297 1.52 11.81 14.72
CA ASP A 297 2.78 11.78 13.97
C ASP A 297 3.84 10.91 14.67
N PRO A 298 4.12 9.67 14.17
CA PRO A 298 5.11 8.78 14.81
C PRO A 298 6.52 9.40 14.90
N VAL A 299 6.90 10.28 13.97
CA VAL A 299 8.21 10.93 13.97
C VAL A 299 8.30 11.92 15.14
N SER A 300 7.23 12.65 15.41
CA SER A 300 7.19 13.59 16.53
C SER A 300 7.28 12.89 17.90
N PHE A 301 6.71 11.69 18.02
CA PHE A 301 6.74 10.88 19.24
C PHE A 301 8.13 10.30 19.51
N ALA A 302 8.90 10.06 18.45
CA ALA A 302 10.25 9.52 18.54
C ALA A 302 11.19 10.40 19.39
N ALA A 303 10.91 11.70 19.52
CA ALA A 303 11.68 12.61 20.37
C ALA A 303 11.58 12.30 21.87
N GLY A 304 10.63 11.45 22.31
CA GLY A 304 10.48 11.02 23.71
C GLY A 304 10.14 12.14 24.70
N ASN A 305 9.75 13.31 24.20
CA ASN A 305 9.35 14.46 25.01
C ASN A 305 7.91 14.85 24.67
N VAL A 306 7.05 14.88 25.69
CA VAL A 306 5.61 15.20 25.57
C VAL A 306 5.34 16.54 24.89
N THR A 307 6.23 17.53 25.02
CA THR A 307 6.05 18.84 24.35
C THR A 307 6.26 18.78 22.84
N SER A 308 6.85 17.69 22.34
CA SER A 308 7.11 17.45 20.92
C SER A 308 6.07 16.56 20.27
N TYR A 309 5.17 15.91 21.04
CA TYR A 309 4.17 15.03 20.46
C TYR A 309 3.15 15.84 19.69
N ARG A 310 2.85 15.40 18.46
CA ARG A 310 2.01 16.13 17.53
C ARG A 310 0.99 15.22 16.87
N TYR A 311 -0.14 15.81 16.52
CA TYR A 311 -1.04 15.28 15.52
C TYR A 311 -1.34 16.36 14.48
N TRP A 312 -1.78 15.95 13.30
CA TRP A 312 -1.92 16.82 12.13
C TRP A 312 -3.36 16.80 11.63
N ALA A 313 -3.98 17.98 11.58
CA ALA A 313 -5.23 18.16 10.86
C ALA A 313 -4.94 18.33 9.37
N LEU A 314 -5.65 17.59 8.52
CA LEU A 314 -5.46 17.63 7.07
C LEU A 314 -6.72 18.20 6.40
N LYS A 315 -6.54 19.15 5.48
CA LYS A 315 -7.65 19.79 4.75
C LYS A 315 -7.30 19.93 3.27
N PRO A 316 -8.25 19.69 2.35
CA PRO A 316 -8.02 19.93 0.94
C PRO A 316 -7.84 21.44 0.70
N SER A 317 -6.92 21.82 -0.18
CA SER A 317 -6.68 23.23 -0.53
C SER A 317 -6.05 23.34 -1.90
N ASN A 318 -6.31 24.45 -2.59
CA ASN A 318 -5.70 24.71 -3.88
C ASN A 318 -4.20 25.00 -3.74
N VAL A 319 -3.46 24.69 -4.81
CA VAL A 319 -2.02 24.95 -4.91
C VAL A 319 -1.81 26.15 -5.83
N THR A 320 -0.93 27.04 -5.43
CA THR A 320 -0.55 28.26 -6.17
C THR A 320 0.86 28.20 -6.75
N ALA A 321 1.64 27.15 -6.42
CA ALA A 321 3.02 26.97 -6.85
C ALA A 321 3.18 25.70 -7.71
N LYS A 322 4.14 25.71 -8.65
CA LYS A 322 4.54 24.52 -9.41
C LYS A 322 5.61 23.73 -8.64
N GLY A 323 5.64 22.40 -8.77
CA GLY A 323 6.68 21.55 -8.20
C GLY A 323 6.14 20.29 -7.51
N LYS A 324 6.96 19.67 -6.65
CA LYS A 324 6.56 18.51 -5.83
C LYS A 324 5.65 18.96 -4.70
N VAL A 325 4.36 19.11 -4.98
CA VAL A 325 3.36 19.64 -4.06
C VAL A 325 2.16 18.70 -4.02
N VAL A 326 1.47 18.69 -2.90
CA VAL A 326 0.22 17.93 -2.73
C VAL A 326 -0.84 18.91 -2.22
N PRO A 327 -1.99 19.08 -2.93
CA PRO A 327 -3.13 19.96 -2.60
C PRO A 327 -3.83 19.75 -1.24
N VAL A 328 -3.06 19.62 -0.17
CA VAL A 328 -3.48 19.39 1.20
C VAL A 328 -2.70 20.33 2.10
N VAL A 329 -3.40 21.05 2.97
CA VAL A 329 -2.79 21.76 4.10
C VAL A 329 -2.71 20.79 5.28
N ALA A 330 -1.54 20.76 5.94
CA ALA A 330 -1.33 20.03 7.17
C ALA A 330 -1.02 21.01 8.30
N THR A 331 -1.88 21.08 9.31
CA THR A 331 -1.70 21.97 10.47
C THR A 331 -1.36 21.12 11.70
N GLY A 332 -0.21 21.39 12.33
CA GLY A 332 0.23 20.68 13.52
C GLY A 332 -0.43 21.20 14.80
N TYR A 333 -0.87 20.27 15.63
CA TYR A 333 -1.38 20.49 16.99
C TYR A 333 -0.53 19.70 17.97
N ARG A 334 -0.51 20.12 19.24
CA ARG A 334 0.12 19.33 20.30
C ARG A 334 -0.76 18.13 20.61
N TYR A 335 -0.16 16.96 20.74
CA TYR A 335 -0.83 15.76 21.21
C TYR A 335 -0.71 15.66 22.73
N GLU A 336 -1.84 15.63 23.42
CA GLU A 336 -1.90 15.33 24.86
C GLU A 336 -2.31 13.88 25.07
N ARG A 337 -1.61 13.15 25.96
CA ARG A 337 -1.81 11.70 26.13
C ARG A 337 -3.07 11.34 26.90
N ASP A 338 -3.70 12.29 27.58
CA ASP A 338 -4.84 12.08 28.46
C ASP A 338 -6.14 12.70 27.93
N ALA A 339 -6.15 13.11 26.65
CA ALA A 339 -7.30 13.71 25.98
C ALA A 339 -7.43 13.21 24.54
N GLN A 340 -8.65 13.22 24.00
CA GLN A 340 -8.86 12.97 22.58
C GLN A 340 -8.26 14.10 21.73
N MET A 341 -7.74 13.75 20.57
CA MET A 341 -7.31 14.72 19.56
C MET A 341 -8.52 15.50 19.03
N SER A 342 -8.48 16.84 19.11
CA SER A 342 -9.57 17.68 18.63
C SER A 342 -9.07 19.04 18.13
N ALA A 343 -8.85 19.16 16.83
CA ALA A 343 -8.47 20.42 16.18
C ALA A 343 -9.58 21.49 16.23
N LYS A 344 -10.80 21.14 16.68
CA LYS A 344 -11.88 22.12 16.95
C LYS A 344 -11.63 22.91 18.23
N THR A 345 -11.01 22.29 19.23
CA THR A 345 -10.81 22.85 20.57
C THR A 345 -9.35 23.17 20.86
N ASP A 346 -8.44 22.42 20.26
CA ASP A 346 -7.01 22.54 20.52
C ASP A 346 -6.42 23.75 19.79
N ARG A 347 -5.38 24.33 20.39
CA ARG A 347 -4.68 25.46 19.79
C ARG A 347 -3.66 24.97 18.75
N PRO A 348 -3.69 25.47 17.50
CA PRO A 348 -2.69 25.12 16.50
C PRO A 348 -1.30 25.66 16.90
N LEU A 349 -0.24 24.91 16.58
CA LEU A 349 1.15 25.25 16.91
C LEU A 349 1.72 26.41 16.07
N GLY A 350 0.93 26.96 15.14
CA GLY A 350 1.30 28.09 14.28
C GLY A 350 1.94 27.67 12.95
N THR A 351 2.29 28.68 12.15
CA THR A 351 2.79 28.50 10.77
C THR A 351 4.16 27.83 10.69
N SER A 352 4.97 27.93 11.75
CA SER A 352 6.28 27.27 11.82
C SER A 352 6.19 25.76 12.03
N THR A 353 5.02 25.22 12.40
CA THR A 353 4.74 23.78 12.56
C THR A 353 3.48 23.43 11.76
N SER A 354 3.47 23.85 10.50
CA SER A 354 2.42 23.58 9.52
C SER A 354 3.07 23.41 8.14
N SER A 355 2.34 22.77 7.22
CA SER A 355 2.68 22.75 5.80
C SER A 355 1.50 23.22 4.97
N ALA A 356 1.70 24.27 4.17
CA ALA A 356 0.73 24.76 3.21
C ALA A 356 0.60 23.79 2.02
N ALA A 357 -0.48 23.91 1.24
CA ALA A 357 -0.69 23.09 0.05
C ALA A 357 0.43 23.26 -0.99
N SER A 358 0.92 24.49 -1.14
CA SER A 358 2.00 24.85 -2.08
C SER A 358 3.41 24.52 -1.58
N ASP A 359 3.58 23.99 -0.37
CA ASP A 359 4.90 23.65 0.15
C ASP A 359 5.46 22.41 -0.56
N ASN A 360 6.76 22.45 -0.84
CA ASN A 360 7.48 21.34 -1.42
C ASN A 360 7.50 20.15 -0.45
N VAL A 361 7.04 18.99 -0.92
CA VAL A 361 6.93 17.79 -0.08
C VAL A 361 8.26 17.08 0.18
N GLY A 362 9.36 17.57 -0.37
CA GLY A 362 10.72 17.08 -0.11
C GLY A 362 11.47 17.85 0.99
N SER A 363 10.89 18.88 1.60
CA SER A 363 11.60 19.73 2.56
C SER A 363 10.71 20.17 3.74
N GLY A 364 11.36 20.55 4.85
CA GLY A 364 10.69 21.08 6.05
C GLY A 364 9.55 20.19 6.55
N PHE A 365 8.42 20.80 6.89
CA PHE A 365 7.20 20.08 7.25
C PHE A 365 6.40 19.59 6.04
N GLY A 366 6.77 19.98 4.81
CA GLY A 366 6.25 19.35 3.59
C GLY A 366 6.66 17.87 3.51
N ALA A 367 7.86 17.51 3.96
CA ALA A 367 8.30 16.12 4.11
C ALA A 367 7.45 15.34 5.14
N THR A 368 7.09 15.98 6.25
CA THR A 368 6.19 15.38 7.25
C THR A 368 4.78 15.19 6.70
N LYS A 369 4.25 16.17 5.96
CA LYS A 369 2.98 16.05 5.24
C LYS A 369 2.99 14.84 4.29
N ALA A 370 4.02 14.69 3.45
CA ALA A 370 4.12 13.53 2.57
C ALA A 370 4.25 12.21 3.32
N GLN A 371 5.04 12.15 4.39
CA GLN A 371 5.16 10.96 5.24
C GLN A 371 3.80 10.53 5.80
N ILE A 372 3.02 11.46 6.35
CA ILE A 372 1.71 11.20 6.94
C ILE A 372 0.70 10.75 5.88
N LEU A 373 0.66 11.41 4.73
CA LEU A 373 -0.23 11.01 3.64
C LEU A 373 0.10 9.62 3.12
N CYS A 374 1.39 9.30 2.95
CA CYS A 374 1.83 7.96 2.55
C CYS A 374 1.48 6.89 3.61
N ASP A 375 1.82 7.12 4.87
CA ASP A 375 1.51 6.18 5.97
C ASP A 375 -0.01 5.97 6.10
N MET A 376 -0.79 7.05 5.96
CA MET A 376 -2.25 6.98 5.97
C MET A 376 -2.75 6.12 4.82
N VAL A 377 -2.42 6.43 3.56
CA VAL A 377 -2.91 5.64 2.42
C VAL A 377 -2.47 4.18 2.52
N ASP A 378 -1.22 3.93 2.90
CA ASP A 378 -0.67 2.58 3.05
C ASP A 378 -1.38 1.76 4.15
N GLN A 379 -1.74 2.37 5.29
CA GLN A 379 -2.50 1.72 6.39
C GLN A 379 -3.92 1.35 5.97
N HIS A 380 -4.50 2.13 5.06
CA HIS A 380 -5.91 2.10 4.75
C HIS A 380 -6.26 1.20 3.55
N ILE A 381 -5.26 0.54 2.96
CA ILE A 381 -5.46 -0.43 1.88
C ILE A 381 -5.22 -1.82 2.43
N VAL A 382 -6.23 -2.69 2.44
CA VAL A 382 -6.06 -4.14 2.66
C VAL A 382 -6.07 -4.83 1.30
N VAL A 383 -5.12 -5.74 1.10
CA VAL A 383 -4.99 -6.54 -0.11
C VAL A 383 -5.35 -7.97 0.23
N HIS A 384 -6.41 -8.47 -0.38
CA HIS A 384 -6.95 -9.80 -0.08
C HIS A 384 -6.14 -10.90 -0.79
N GLY A 385 -6.12 -12.08 -0.17
CA GLY A 385 -5.37 -13.25 -0.58
C GLY A 385 -5.24 -14.26 0.57
N SER A 386 -4.37 -15.26 0.40
CA SER A 386 -4.16 -16.30 1.40
C SER A 386 -3.77 -15.70 2.77
N GLY A 387 -4.55 -16.01 3.81
CA GLY A 387 -4.33 -15.54 5.17
C GLY A 387 -4.67 -14.07 5.43
N ASN A 388 -5.26 -13.34 4.48
CA ASN A 388 -5.62 -11.92 4.62
C ASN A 388 -7.05 -11.61 4.11
N GLY A 389 -7.97 -12.56 4.28
CA GLY A 389 -9.29 -12.59 3.66
C GLY A 389 -9.22 -12.92 2.16
N ALA A 390 -10.14 -13.73 1.65
CA ALA A 390 -10.10 -14.18 0.26
C ALA A 390 -10.37 -13.06 -0.75
N GLU A 391 -11.42 -12.27 -0.53
CA GLU A 391 -11.86 -11.21 -1.44
C GLU A 391 -12.36 -9.93 -0.73
N SER A 392 -12.65 -10.02 0.56
CA SER A 392 -13.23 -8.94 1.36
C SER A 392 -12.93 -9.13 2.85
N ILE A 393 -13.44 -8.23 3.69
CA ILE A 393 -13.48 -8.41 5.14
C ILE A 393 -14.48 -9.53 5.47
N GLU A 394 -14.00 -10.60 6.09
CA GLU A 394 -14.75 -11.81 6.38
C GLU A 394 -15.38 -11.75 7.78
N PRO A 395 -16.59 -12.29 8.01
CA PRO A 395 -17.28 -12.20 9.29
C PRO A 395 -16.56 -12.81 10.50
N ASN A 396 -15.63 -13.76 10.29
CA ASN A 396 -14.96 -14.52 11.36
C ASN A 396 -13.45 -14.27 11.43
N GLN A 397 -12.94 -13.24 10.75
CA GLN A 397 -11.54 -12.85 10.76
C GLN A 397 -11.44 -11.40 11.19
N SER A 398 -10.80 -11.14 12.33
CA SER A 398 -10.68 -9.80 12.88
C SER A 398 -9.36 -9.12 12.54
N TYR A 399 -8.32 -9.87 12.15
CA TYR A 399 -7.00 -9.31 11.90
C TYR A 399 -6.61 -9.40 10.43
N TYR A 400 -6.22 -8.26 9.88
CA TYR A 400 -5.75 -8.09 8.51
C TYR A 400 -4.43 -7.33 8.49
N LEU A 401 -3.73 -7.45 7.37
CA LEU A 401 -2.55 -6.68 7.03
C LEU A 401 -2.91 -5.66 5.96
N SER A 402 -2.54 -4.41 6.22
CA SER A 402 -2.56 -3.36 5.21
C SER A 402 -1.46 -3.55 4.17
N ARG A 403 -1.46 -2.73 3.12
CA ARG A 403 -0.44 -2.71 2.06
C ARG A 403 0.97 -2.56 2.63
N SER A 404 1.14 -1.78 3.69
CA SER A 404 2.44 -1.63 4.35
C SER A 404 2.83 -2.79 5.28
N GLY A 405 1.91 -3.71 5.56
CA GLY A 405 2.09 -4.78 6.54
C GLY A 405 1.69 -4.38 7.97
N ALA A 406 1.13 -3.19 8.17
CA ALA A 406 0.58 -2.79 9.45
C ALA A 406 -0.75 -3.50 9.74
N PRO A 407 -1.06 -3.82 11.01
CA PRO A 407 -2.30 -4.47 11.36
C PRO A 407 -3.51 -3.55 11.15
N VAL A 408 -4.58 -4.12 10.61
CA VAL A 408 -5.94 -3.57 10.56
C VAL A 408 -6.81 -4.53 11.36
N VAL A 409 -7.47 -4.03 12.40
CA VAL A 409 -8.25 -4.82 13.33
C VAL A 409 -9.71 -4.48 13.18
N VAL A 410 -10.54 -5.46 12.84
CA VAL A 410 -12.00 -5.35 12.85
C VAL A 410 -12.48 -5.69 14.26
N VAL A 411 -12.84 -4.66 15.03
CA VAL A 411 -13.28 -4.77 16.42
C VAL A 411 -14.75 -5.17 16.50
N THR A 412 -15.55 -4.67 15.56
CA THR A 412 -16.96 -5.02 15.44
C THR A 412 -17.29 -5.21 13.98
N HIS A 413 -17.72 -6.40 13.61
CA HIS A 413 -18.19 -6.69 12.26
C HIS A 413 -19.57 -6.07 12.04
N SER A 414 -19.84 -5.65 10.80
CA SER A 414 -21.19 -5.27 10.37
C SER A 414 -21.93 -6.46 9.78
N ASN A 415 -23.24 -6.50 9.97
CA ASN A 415 -24.15 -7.41 9.27
C ASN A 415 -24.78 -6.78 8.01
N LYS A 416 -24.44 -5.53 7.70
CA LYS A 416 -24.92 -4.82 6.52
C LYS A 416 -23.97 -5.04 5.35
N SER A 417 -24.52 -5.18 4.15
CA SER A 417 -23.76 -5.38 2.92
C SER A 417 -22.83 -4.21 2.57
N ASP A 418 -23.15 -3.00 3.05
CA ASP A 418 -22.32 -1.80 2.87
C ASP A 418 -21.25 -1.64 3.98
N GLY A 419 -21.18 -2.55 4.95
CA GLY A 419 -20.25 -2.48 6.07
C GLY A 419 -20.56 -1.38 7.09
N THR A 420 -21.63 -0.60 6.95
CA THR A 420 -21.96 0.50 7.87
C THR A 420 -22.11 -0.02 9.31
N GLY A 421 -21.49 0.68 10.27
CA GLY A 421 -21.44 0.27 11.67
C GLY A 421 -20.30 -0.69 12.01
N MET A 422 -19.51 -1.15 11.03
CA MET A 422 -18.26 -1.85 11.29
C MET A 422 -17.30 -0.91 12.02
N VAL A 423 -16.62 -1.41 13.06
CA VAL A 423 -15.61 -0.66 13.81
C VAL A 423 -14.25 -1.26 13.55
N VAL A 424 -13.31 -0.42 13.15
CA VAL A 424 -11.94 -0.79 12.80
C VAL A 424 -10.91 0.05 13.56
N GLU A 425 -9.77 -0.56 13.82
CA GLU A 425 -8.64 0.03 14.56
C GLU A 425 -7.32 -0.28 13.86
N GLY A 426 -6.36 0.64 13.94
CA GLY A 426 -4.96 0.36 13.68
C GLY A 426 -4.19 0.13 14.98
N GLY A 427 -2.90 -0.14 14.88
CA GLY A 427 -2.07 -0.40 16.05
C GLY A 427 -2.00 0.76 17.06
N PHE A 428 -2.05 2.01 16.61
CA PHE A 428 -2.06 3.15 17.53
C PHE A 428 -3.33 3.20 18.38
N GLN A 429 -4.50 2.95 17.78
CA GLN A 429 -5.76 2.86 18.50
C GLN A 429 -5.71 1.74 19.55
N ARG A 430 -5.13 0.58 19.21
CA ARG A 430 -4.92 -0.51 20.19
C ARG A 430 -4.02 -0.08 21.34
N ASP A 431 -2.95 0.66 21.07
CA ASP A 431 -2.03 1.12 22.10
C ASP A 431 -2.70 2.10 23.07
N VAL A 432 -3.40 3.12 22.56
CA VAL A 432 -4.05 4.13 23.40
C VAL A 432 -5.27 3.57 24.14
N ASN A 433 -6.08 2.72 23.50
CA ASN A 433 -7.27 2.16 24.14
C ASN A 433 -6.94 1.20 25.30
N ASN A 434 -5.71 0.71 25.37
CA ASN A 434 -5.20 -0.17 26.42
C ASN A 434 -4.14 0.52 27.31
N ASP A 435 -4.00 1.85 27.22
CA ASP A 435 -3.14 2.61 28.11
C ASP A 435 -3.87 2.98 29.42
N ARG A 436 -3.24 3.83 30.25
CA ARG A 436 -3.79 4.24 31.55
C ARG A 436 -4.77 5.42 31.48
N TYR A 437 -5.07 5.92 30.28
CA TYR A 437 -5.74 7.19 30.01
C TYR A 437 -7.05 6.98 29.22
N PRO A 438 -8.12 6.47 29.85
CA PRO A 438 -9.36 6.13 29.15
C PRO A 438 -10.03 7.30 28.41
N ASN A 439 -9.72 8.54 28.79
CA ASN A 439 -10.23 9.75 28.14
C ASN A 439 -9.63 9.99 26.74
N ASN A 440 -8.54 9.33 26.38
CA ASN A 440 -7.96 9.41 25.05
C ASN A 440 -8.53 8.34 24.10
N ASN A 441 -9.30 7.36 24.60
CA ASN A 441 -9.72 6.19 23.83
C ASN A 441 -10.55 6.60 22.60
N PHE A 442 -10.29 5.92 21.47
CA PHE A 442 -11.07 6.09 20.24
C PHE A 442 -10.92 4.89 19.30
N SER A 443 -11.93 4.71 18.44
CA SER A 443 -11.97 3.73 17.35
C SER A 443 -12.48 4.39 16.07
N CYS A 444 -12.36 3.73 14.92
CA CYS A 444 -12.83 4.27 13.64
C CYS A 444 -14.09 3.50 13.21
N SER A 445 -15.17 4.21 12.90
CA SER A 445 -16.44 3.60 12.50
C SER A 445 -16.68 3.80 11.01
N VAL A 446 -17.14 2.75 10.34
CA VAL A 446 -17.63 2.83 8.96
C VAL A 446 -18.98 3.54 8.96
N ILE A 447 -19.02 4.69 8.29
CA ILE A 447 -20.22 5.55 8.17
C ILE A 447 -20.95 5.38 6.84
N LYS A 448 -20.26 4.85 5.82
CA LYS A 448 -20.78 4.59 4.47
C LYS A 448 -19.86 3.57 3.80
N GLY A 449 -20.39 2.68 2.97
CA GLY A 449 -19.54 1.79 2.18
C GLY A 449 -20.14 1.42 0.83
N PHE A 450 -19.29 0.86 -0.03
CA PHE A 450 -19.56 0.59 -1.42
C PHE A 450 -18.96 -0.77 -1.79
N ASP A 451 -19.79 -1.66 -2.35
CA ASP A 451 -19.34 -2.93 -2.91
C ASP A 451 -19.06 -2.73 -4.40
N GLN A 452 -17.77 -2.66 -4.73
CA GLN A 452 -17.24 -2.62 -6.08
C GLN A 452 -16.53 -3.93 -6.41
N SER A 453 -16.99 -5.06 -5.88
CA SER A 453 -16.45 -6.36 -6.21
C SER A 453 -16.85 -6.75 -7.63
N ARG A 454 -16.09 -7.68 -8.23
CA ARG A 454 -16.46 -8.26 -9.51
C ARG A 454 -17.83 -8.95 -9.46
N ALA A 455 -18.18 -9.55 -8.32
CA ALA A 455 -19.48 -10.18 -8.11
C ALA A 455 -20.64 -9.17 -8.15
N SER A 456 -20.43 -7.97 -7.60
CA SER A 456 -21.45 -6.91 -7.54
C SER A 456 -21.63 -6.18 -8.88
N ILE A 457 -20.54 -5.76 -9.51
CA ILE A 457 -20.58 -4.84 -10.67
C ILE A 457 -19.95 -5.39 -11.95
N GLY A 458 -19.55 -6.66 -11.98
CA GLY A 458 -19.04 -7.37 -13.17
C GLY A 458 -17.57 -7.10 -13.53
N TYR A 459 -17.07 -5.88 -13.31
CA TYR A 459 -15.69 -5.48 -13.61
C TYR A 459 -15.00 -4.77 -12.42
N GLY A 460 -15.48 -5.02 -11.21
CA GLY A 460 -14.95 -4.41 -9.99
C GLY A 460 -13.75 -5.15 -9.38
N ASN A 461 -13.13 -4.55 -8.36
CA ASN A 461 -11.94 -5.10 -7.68
C ASN A 461 -11.93 -4.95 -6.13
N GLY A 462 -13.08 -4.75 -5.47
CA GLY A 462 -13.14 -4.83 -4.01
C GLY A 462 -14.20 -3.98 -3.32
N HIS A 463 -13.96 -3.62 -2.06
CA HIS A 463 -14.88 -2.84 -1.24
C HIS A 463 -14.25 -1.53 -0.77
N THR A 464 -15.08 -0.50 -0.59
CA THR A 464 -14.66 0.81 -0.07
C THR A 464 -15.48 1.18 1.15
N TYR A 465 -14.82 1.55 2.24
CA TYR A 465 -15.45 1.86 3.52
C TYR A 465 -15.03 3.25 3.99
N PHE A 466 -15.96 4.18 4.07
CA PHE A 466 -15.68 5.51 4.59
C PHE A 466 -15.70 5.50 6.11
N LEU A 467 -14.64 6.05 6.71
CA LEU A 467 -14.43 6.11 8.14
C LEU A 467 -14.68 7.52 8.68
N ASP A 468 -15.21 7.62 9.89
CA ASP A 468 -15.37 8.90 10.60
C ASP A 468 -14.04 9.56 10.96
N ARG A 469 -12.94 8.80 11.04
CA ARG A 469 -11.58 9.23 11.38
C ARG A 469 -10.51 8.24 10.88
N PRO A 470 -9.22 8.62 10.80
CA PRO A 470 -8.19 7.73 10.25
C PRO A 470 -7.77 6.62 11.21
N MET A 471 -7.56 5.42 10.64
CA MET A 471 -6.78 4.35 11.28
C MET A 471 -5.29 4.70 11.27
N GLN A 472 -4.55 4.23 12.27
CA GLN A 472 -3.12 4.54 12.38
C GLN A 472 -2.29 3.30 12.76
N PRO A 473 -1.16 3.05 12.10
CA PRO A 473 -0.22 2.03 12.56
C PRO A 473 0.30 2.36 13.95
N THR A 474 0.75 1.35 14.70
CA THR A 474 1.43 1.57 15.97
C THR A 474 2.67 2.47 15.80
N ILE A 475 2.96 3.23 16.84
CA ILE A 475 4.11 4.13 16.93
C ILE A 475 5.24 3.54 17.79
N ASN A 476 5.04 2.39 18.41
CA ASN A 476 6.00 1.79 19.32
C ASN A 476 6.85 0.76 18.56
N ASN A 477 8.17 0.83 18.69
CA ASN A 477 9.07 -0.17 18.10
C ASN A 477 9.15 -1.43 18.97
N VAL A 478 9.75 -2.50 18.44
CA VAL A 478 9.81 -3.80 19.13
C VAL A 478 10.50 -3.70 20.48
N PHE A 479 11.55 -2.89 20.59
CA PHE A 479 12.22 -2.66 21.87
C PHE A 479 11.27 -2.11 22.92
N THR A 480 10.46 -1.12 22.56
CA THR A 480 9.45 -0.52 23.44
C THR A 480 8.39 -1.54 23.84
N VAL A 481 7.86 -2.30 22.88
CA VAL A 481 6.77 -3.26 23.15
C VAL A 481 7.26 -4.46 23.98
N LEU A 482 8.48 -4.97 23.75
CA LEU A 482 9.07 -6.00 24.61
C LEU A 482 9.31 -5.48 26.04
N LYS A 483 9.78 -4.24 26.18
CA LYS A 483 9.97 -3.61 27.48
C LYS A 483 8.64 -3.46 28.22
N ASP A 484 7.61 -2.95 27.55
CA ASP A 484 6.28 -2.81 28.13
C ASP A 484 5.67 -4.16 28.53
N LEU A 485 5.87 -5.21 27.71
CA LEU A 485 5.47 -6.58 28.04
C LEU A 485 6.17 -7.05 29.31
N ALA A 486 7.49 -6.85 29.41
CA ALA A 486 8.29 -7.23 30.58
C ALA A 486 7.88 -6.47 31.86
N GLU A 487 7.54 -5.18 31.75
CA GLU A 487 7.14 -4.35 32.89
C GLU A 487 5.71 -4.68 33.37
N LYS A 488 4.78 -4.94 32.44
CA LYS A 488 3.37 -5.24 32.76
C LYS A 488 3.14 -6.71 33.11
N ASN A 489 3.96 -7.61 32.59
CA ASN A 489 3.88 -9.06 32.79
C ASN A 489 5.27 -9.59 33.14
N ALA A 490 5.60 -9.53 34.45
CA ALA A 490 6.93 -9.84 34.96
C ALA A 490 7.42 -11.24 34.57
N GLU A 491 6.53 -12.18 34.26
CA GLU A 491 6.87 -13.51 33.76
C GLU A 491 7.53 -13.51 32.36
N TYR A 492 7.60 -12.40 31.64
CA TYR A 492 8.27 -12.28 30.33
C TYR A 492 9.55 -11.41 30.36
N SER A 493 10.02 -10.99 31.53
CA SER A 493 11.12 -10.01 31.64
C SER A 493 12.48 -10.52 31.13
N LYS A 494 12.83 -11.77 31.39
CA LYS A 494 14.15 -12.35 31.06
C LYS A 494 14.45 -12.31 29.56
N PHE A 495 13.44 -12.52 28.70
CA PHE A 495 13.65 -12.51 27.26
C PHE A 495 14.09 -11.13 26.76
N PHE A 496 13.40 -10.08 27.20
CA PHE A 496 13.75 -8.70 26.86
C PHE A 496 15.15 -8.32 27.38
N GLU A 497 15.48 -8.69 28.61
CA GLU A 497 16.80 -8.46 29.20
C GLU A 497 17.92 -9.13 28.38
N LEU A 498 17.73 -10.40 28.00
CA LEU A 498 18.67 -11.13 27.16
C LEU A 498 18.82 -10.48 25.79
N CYS A 499 17.73 -10.16 25.09
CA CYS A 499 17.78 -9.48 23.80
C CYS A 499 18.49 -8.12 23.88
N SER A 500 18.21 -7.34 24.93
CA SER A 500 18.83 -6.03 25.16
C SER A 500 20.32 -6.12 25.48
N SER A 501 20.76 -7.21 26.12
CA SER A 501 22.18 -7.48 26.35
C SER A 501 22.97 -7.71 25.05
N PHE A 502 22.29 -8.01 23.94
CA PHE A 502 22.87 -8.15 22.60
C PHE A 502 22.52 -6.96 21.69
N GLU A 503 22.51 -5.74 22.23
CA GLU A 503 22.59 -4.54 21.39
C GLU A 503 23.98 -4.44 20.73
N TYR A 504 24.04 -3.90 19.51
CA TYR A 504 25.29 -3.69 18.80
C TYR A 504 26.30 -2.86 19.62
N GLY A 505 27.48 -3.42 19.84
CA GLY A 505 28.55 -2.82 20.66
C GLY A 505 28.59 -3.33 22.10
N MET A 506 27.57 -4.08 22.55
CA MET A 506 27.58 -4.75 23.85
C MET A 506 28.38 -6.06 23.80
N ASN A 507 28.91 -6.48 24.96
CA ASN A 507 29.74 -7.67 25.14
C ASN A 507 30.95 -7.73 24.17
N GLU A 508 31.52 -6.56 23.86
CA GLU A 508 32.60 -6.42 22.87
C GLU A 508 33.84 -7.23 23.25
N ASP A 509 34.19 -7.30 24.54
CA ASP A 509 35.38 -8.03 25.02
C ASP A 509 35.25 -9.53 24.76
N GLU A 510 34.12 -10.14 25.13
CA GLU A 510 33.87 -11.56 24.89
C GLU A 510 33.76 -11.87 23.40
N LEU A 511 33.08 -11.00 22.63
CA LEU A 511 32.94 -11.15 21.19
C LEU A 511 34.29 -11.04 20.48
N LYS A 512 35.14 -10.09 20.87
CA LYS A 512 36.48 -9.93 20.30
C LYS A 512 37.37 -11.11 20.63
N ALA A 513 37.46 -11.50 21.91
CA ALA A 513 38.24 -12.65 22.33
C ALA A 513 37.85 -13.91 21.56
N ALA A 514 36.55 -14.14 21.36
CA ALA A 514 36.05 -15.31 20.65
C ALA A 514 36.25 -15.23 19.13
N PHE A 515 35.92 -14.12 18.47
CA PHE A 515 35.75 -14.07 17.01
C PHE A 515 36.69 -13.13 16.26
N PHE A 516 37.28 -12.15 16.93
CA PHE A 516 38.18 -11.18 16.30
C PHE A 516 39.65 -11.55 16.52
N GLU A 517 40.01 -11.84 17.75
CA GLU A 517 41.40 -12.09 18.13
C GLU A 517 41.88 -13.38 17.46
N ASN A 518 43.02 -13.30 16.78
CA ASN A 518 43.61 -14.38 15.96
C ASN A 518 42.80 -14.77 14.70
N SER A 519 41.81 -13.97 14.28
CA SER A 519 41.02 -14.26 13.07
C SER A 519 41.64 -13.73 11.77
N GLY A 520 42.58 -12.78 11.87
CA GLY A 520 43.12 -12.04 10.71
C GLY A 520 42.17 -10.95 10.18
N LEU A 521 41.03 -10.71 10.84
CA LEU A 521 40.13 -9.62 10.50
C LEU A 521 40.77 -8.27 10.86
N THR A 522 40.53 -7.27 10.01
CA THR A 522 40.80 -5.86 10.31
C THR A 522 39.68 -5.28 11.18
N ASP A 523 39.95 -4.16 11.86
CA ASP A 523 38.92 -3.45 12.65
C ASP A 523 37.68 -3.12 11.82
N ASN A 524 37.87 -2.68 10.58
CA ASN A 524 36.75 -2.40 9.66
C ASN A 524 35.94 -3.65 9.34
N GLN A 525 36.59 -4.79 9.10
CA GLN A 525 35.87 -6.06 8.90
C GLN A 525 35.14 -6.48 10.18
N TRP A 526 35.73 -6.26 11.36
CA TRP A 526 35.09 -6.55 12.64
C TRP A 526 33.82 -5.72 12.88
N THR A 527 33.83 -4.42 12.56
CA THR A 527 32.61 -3.58 12.69
C THR A 527 31.43 -4.11 11.87
N THR A 528 31.71 -4.82 10.77
CA THR A 528 30.68 -5.50 9.97
C THR A 528 30.36 -6.88 10.53
N GLU A 529 31.36 -7.68 10.89
CA GLU A 529 31.20 -9.05 11.38
C GLU A 529 30.38 -9.11 12.67
N LYS A 530 30.64 -8.19 13.61
CA LYS A 530 29.97 -8.18 14.92
C LYS A 530 28.47 -7.88 14.83
N GLN A 531 27.98 -7.34 13.72
CA GLN A 531 26.55 -7.11 13.49
C GLN A 531 25.73 -8.41 13.54
N LYS A 532 26.35 -9.55 13.19
CA LYS A 532 25.70 -10.87 13.19
C LYS A 532 25.24 -11.30 14.57
N TYR A 533 25.89 -10.83 15.64
CA TYR A 533 25.61 -11.21 17.02
C TYR A 533 24.61 -10.28 17.71
N ALA A 534 24.23 -9.17 17.06
CA ALA A 534 23.32 -8.20 17.64
C ALA A 534 21.85 -8.58 17.38
N ILE A 535 21.03 -8.51 18.42
CA ILE A 535 19.56 -8.53 18.33
C ILE A 535 19.07 -7.13 17.98
N PHE A 536 19.55 -6.12 18.69
CA PHE A 536 19.21 -4.73 18.45
C PHE A 536 20.36 -3.94 17.82
N ALA A 537 20.04 -3.04 16.90
CA ALA A 537 20.95 -2.02 16.42
C ALA A 537 21.01 -0.87 17.43
N MET A 538 22.21 -0.34 17.69
CA MET A 538 22.36 0.87 18.51
C MET A 538 21.64 2.06 17.86
N ASN A 539 21.05 2.93 18.66
CA ASN A 539 20.49 4.19 18.17
C ASN A 539 21.61 5.20 17.87
N GLY A 540 21.78 5.57 16.60
CA GLY A 540 22.80 6.53 16.18
C GLY A 540 23.07 6.50 14.67
N SER A 541 24.12 7.22 14.26
CA SER A 541 24.50 7.43 12.85
C SER A 541 25.77 6.68 12.41
N GLY A 542 26.43 5.95 13.32
CA GLY A 542 27.65 5.18 13.04
C GLY A 542 27.41 3.89 12.23
N VAL A 543 28.50 3.20 11.85
CA VAL A 543 28.42 1.89 11.18
C VAL A 543 27.67 0.90 12.07
N GLY A 544 26.58 0.35 11.55
CA GLY A 544 25.72 -0.55 12.31
C GLY A 544 24.73 0.17 13.24
N ALA A 545 24.71 1.49 13.32
CA ALA A 545 23.66 2.19 14.04
C ALA A 545 22.42 2.39 13.15
N ARG A 546 21.26 2.57 13.77
CA ARG A 546 20.00 2.94 13.08
C ARG A 546 19.33 4.03 13.90
N LEU A 547 18.98 5.15 13.26
CA LEU A 547 18.32 6.26 13.93
C LEU A 547 16.86 5.89 14.23
N THR A 548 16.46 5.93 15.49
CA THR A 548 15.10 5.64 15.94
C THR A 548 14.71 6.51 17.15
N ALA A 549 13.56 6.23 17.76
CA ALA A 549 13.09 6.94 18.95
C ALA A 549 14.14 6.94 20.08
N VAL A 550 14.22 8.06 20.81
CA VAL A 550 15.19 8.24 21.89
C VAL A 550 15.04 7.13 22.94
N ASN A 551 16.15 6.65 23.49
CA ASN A 551 16.19 5.58 24.50
C ASN A 551 15.58 4.24 24.05
N THR A 552 15.52 3.99 22.74
CA THR A 552 15.05 2.73 22.17
C THR A 552 15.96 2.28 21.02
N SER A 553 15.77 1.05 20.58
CA SER A 553 16.60 0.38 19.57
C SER A 553 15.73 -0.37 18.56
N LEU A 554 16.28 -0.68 17.38
CA LEU A 554 15.56 -1.42 16.34
C LEU A 554 16.10 -2.83 16.20
N VAL A 555 15.25 -3.79 15.84
CA VAL A 555 15.73 -5.15 15.52
C VAL A 555 16.70 -5.06 14.34
N ARG A 556 17.81 -5.79 14.45
CA ARG A 556 18.92 -5.74 13.49
C ARG A 556 18.61 -6.45 12.18
N PHE A 557 18.00 -7.62 12.28
CA PHE A 557 17.66 -8.53 11.18
C PHE A 557 16.14 -8.45 10.96
N PHE A 558 15.67 -8.42 9.71
CA PHE A 558 14.29 -8.02 9.29
C PHE A 558 14.10 -6.51 9.04
N ASN A 559 14.78 -5.95 8.03
CA ASN A 559 14.54 -4.57 7.56
C ASN A 559 13.64 -4.54 6.31
N ASN A 560 12.56 -3.76 6.35
CA ASN A 560 11.44 -3.74 5.41
C ASN A 560 10.67 -5.07 5.32
N TYR A 561 10.43 -5.70 6.47
CA TYR A 561 9.67 -6.95 6.58
C TYR A 561 8.43 -6.78 7.46
N ARG A 562 7.59 -7.81 7.43
CA ARG A 562 6.58 -8.09 8.46
C ARG A 562 6.95 -9.39 9.16
N TYR A 563 6.93 -9.42 10.49
CA TYR A 563 7.42 -10.56 11.26
C TYR A 563 6.66 -10.75 12.57
N THR A 564 6.90 -11.89 13.22
CA THR A 564 6.29 -12.30 14.49
C THR A 564 7.39 -12.63 15.49
N ILE A 565 7.20 -12.25 16.75
CA ILE A 565 8.09 -12.60 17.87
C ILE A 565 7.32 -13.45 18.88
N PHE A 566 7.80 -14.66 19.13
CA PHE A 566 7.27 -15.53 20.17
C PHE A 566 8.10 -15.37 21.45
N VAL A 567 7.54 -14.77 22.49
CA VAL A 567 8.25 -14.39 23.70
C VAL A 567 8.12 -15.51 24.75
N PRO A 568 9.18 -16.27 25.08
CA PRO A 568 9.14 -17.28 26.12
C PRO A 568 9.04 -16.66 27.52
N THR A 569 8.47 -17.40 28.47
CA THR A 569 8.42 -16.96 29.87
C THR A 569 9.79 -17.09 30.55
N ASN A 570 9.93 -16.48 31.72
CA ASN A 570 11.08 -16.60 32.60
C ASN A 570 11.33 -18.05 33.02
N ASP A 571 10.27 -18.82 33.25
CA ASP A 571 10.34 -20.24 33.60
C ASP A 571 10.83 -21.08 32.42
N ALA A 572 10.37 -20.77 31.20
CA ALA A 572 10.84 -21.41 29.97
C ALA A 572 12.34 -21.17 29.75
N ILE A 573 12.81 -19.92 29.93
CA ILE A 573 14.24 -19.60 29.84
C ILE A 573 15.05 -20.32 30.91
N THR A 574 14.58 -20.33 32.16
CA THR A 574 15.23 -21.04 33.27
C THR A 574 15.31 -22.55 33.01
N GLN A 575 14.25 -23.11 32.41
CA GLN A 575 14.25 -24.50 31.98
C GLN A 575 15.30 -24.74 30.89
N ALA A 576 15.40 -23.87 29.88
CA ALA A 576 16.43 -23.97 28.86
C ALA A 576 17.86 -23.89 29.45
N GLU A 577 18.09 -23.00 30.42
CA GLU A 577 19.35 -22.90 31.18
C GLU A 577 19.67 -24.20 31.94
N SER A 578 18.68 -24.84 32.57
CA SER A 578 18.85 -26.14 33.24
C SER A 578 19.26 -27.27 32.29
N LEU A 579 18.82 -27.17 31.02
CA LEU A 579 19.21 -28.07 29.93
C LEU A 579 20.57 -27.69 29.30
N GLY A 580 21.27 -26.70 29.85
CA GLY A 580 22.61 -26.30 29.45
C GLY A 580 22.68 -25.17 28.42
N LEU A 581 21.60 -24.41 28.21
CA LEU A 581 21.68 -23.16 27.46
C LEU A 581 22.70 -22.23 28.15
N PRO A 582 23.72 -21.73 27.43
CA PRO A 582 24.71 -20.84 28.03
C PRO A 582 24.08 -19.54 28.50
N THR A 583 24.42 -19.09 29.71
CA THR A 583 24.11 -17.74 30.18
C THR A 583 25.24 -16.77 29.83
N LEU A 584 24.96 -15.48 29.75
CA LEU A 584 26.01 -14.48 29.53
C LEU A 584 27.08 -14.51 30.63
N GLU A 585 26.67 -14.71 31.88
CA GLU A 585 27.60 -14.87 33.00
C GLU A 585 28.51 -16.10 32.84
N SER A 586 27.94 -17.23 32.39
CA SER A 586 28.72 -18.45 32.13
C SER A 586 29.72 -18.25 30.98
N ILE A 587 29.36 -17.48 29.95
CA ILE A 587 30.24 -17.11 28.84
C ILE A 587 31.38 -16.24 29.36
N LYS A 588 31.07 -15.18 30.12
CA LYS A 588 32.07 -14.27 30.71
C LYS A 588 33.05 -15.00 31.61
N ALA A 589 32.54 -15.88 32.48
CA ALA A 589 33.38 -16.72 33.35
C ALA A 589 34.27 -17.65 32.52
N TYR A 590 33.73 -18.30 31.50
CA TYR A 590 34.48 -19.20 30.62
C TYR A 590 35.59 -18.48 29.85
N VAL A 591 35.31 -17.29 29.29
CA VAL A 591 36.30 -16.46 28.61
C VAL A 591 37.40 -16.06 29.60
N LYS A 592 37.03 -15.52 30.76
CA LYS A 592 37.99 -15.09 31.80
C LYS A 592 38.93 -16.20 32.26
N GLU A 593 38.45 -17.42 32.39
CA GLU A 593 39.26 -18.56 32.84
C GLU A 593 40.21 -19.09 31.75
N ASN A 594 39.87 -18.91 30.46
CA ASN A 594 40.52 -19.60 29.35
C ASN A 594 41.23 -18.68 28.34
N TYR A 595 40.98 -17.38 28.37
CA TYR A 595 41.58 -16.36 27.52
C TYR A 595 42.50 -15.44 28.32
N THR A 596 43.71 -15.19 27.81
CA THR A 596 44.68 -14.26 28.39
C THR A 596 44.79 -13.03 27.49
N ASP A 597 44.32 -11.88 27.97
CA ASP A 597 44.22 -10.67 27.15
C ASP A 597 45.59 -10.07 26.78
N ASN A 598 46.56 -10.08 27.71
CA ASN A 598 47.89 -9.47 27.48
C ASN A 598 48.66 -10.05 26.29
N ASN A 599 48.47 -11.33 25.97
CA ASN A 599 49.11 -11.99 24.84
C ASN A 599 48.10 -12.47 23.79
N LYS A 600 46.81 -12.14 23.97
CA LYS A 600 45.71 -12.51 23.08
C LYS A 600 45.61 -14.02 22.81
N THR A 601 45.93 -14.86 23.80
CA THR A 601 45.96 -16.33 23.63
C THR A 601 44.84 -17.05 24.37
N TRP A 602 44.44 -18.20 23.82
CA TRP A 602 43.48 -19.13 24.43
C TRP A 602 44.19 -20.40 24.90
N LYS A 603 43.72 -21.00 26.00
CA LYS A 603 44.06 -22.39 26.35
C LYS A 603 43.67 -23.32 25.20
N GLU A 604 44.47 -24.36 24.94
CA GLU A 604 44.28 -25.25 23.80
C GLU A 604 42.83 -25.80 23.71
N GLY A 605 42.20 -25.62 22.55
CA GLY A 605 40.85 -26.13 22.27
C GLY A 605 39.68 -25.35 22.90
N THR A 606 39.92 -24.30 23.69
CA THR A 606 38.86 -23.62 24.46
C THR A 606 38.13 -22.50 23.69
N GLN A 607 38.81 -21.83 22.74
CA GLN A 607 38.20 -20.76 21.93
C GLN A 607 36.96 -21.25 21.16
N ASP A 608 37.03 -22.45 20.57
CA ASP A 608 35.92 -23.01 19.78
C ASP A 608 34.67 -23.21 20.64
N LYS A 609 34.84 -23.59 21.91
CA LYS A 609 33.74 -23.74 22.86
C LYS A 609 33.12 -22.38 23.22
N ALA A 610 33.93 -21.34 23.41
CA ALA A 610 33.41 -19.98 23.62
C ALA A 610 32.59 -19.49 22.43
N LYS A 611 33.09 -19.70 21.20
CA LYS A 611 32.34 -19.39 19.96
C LYS A 611 30.99 -20.11 19.93
N ALA A 612 30.98 -21.42 20.22
CA ALA A 612 29.76 -22.22 20.23
C ALA A 612 28.76 -21.75 21.30
N MET A 613 29.21 -21.38 22.50
CA MET A 613 28.35 -20.86 23.55
C MET A 613 27.66 -19.56 23.13
N ILE A 614 28.41 -18.61 22.57
CA ILE A 614 27.86 -17.33 22.08
C ILE A 614 26.89 -17.57 20.91
N THR A 615 27.29 -18.37 19.91
CA THR A 615 26.44 -18.70 18.77
C THR A 615 25.13 -19.34 19.21
N CYS A 616 25.17 -20.30 20.14
CA CYS A 616 23.96 -20.96 20.61
C CYS A 616 23.01 -20.00 21.33
N LEU A 617 23.53 -19.13 22.20
CA LEU A 617 22.68 -18.18 22.93
C LEU A 617 22.03 -17.19 21.96
N VAL A 618 22.78 -16.67 20.98
CA VAL A 618 22.23 -15.74 19.99
C VAL A 618 21.22 -16.43 19.07
N ASP A 619 21.49 -17.65 18.58
CA ASP A 619 20.52 -18.40 17.77
C ASP A 619 19.27 -18.77 18.56
N PHE A 620 19.39 -19.10 19.85
CA PHE A 620 18.22 -19.31 20.70
C PHE A 620 17.30 -18.08 20.71
N LEU A 621 17.86 -16.88 20.87
CA LEU A 621 17.08 -15.64 20.82
C LEU A 621 16.52 -15.39 19.42
N LYS A 622 17.34 -15.50 18.37
CA LYS A 622 16.94 -15.24 16.97
C LYS A 622 15.85 -16.19 16.48
N TYR A 623 15.80 -17.42 16.97
CA TYR A 623 14.81 -18.40 16.53
C TYR A 623 13.38 -18.02 16.91
N HIS A 624 13.22 -17.20 17.95
CA HIS A 624 11.94 -16.66 18.37
C HIS A 624 11.44 -15.52 17.48
N PHE A 625 12.24 -15.06 16.51
CA PHE A 625 11.85 -14.09 15.50
C PHE A 625 11.63 -14.80 14.17
N CYS A 626 10.42 -14.70 13.64
CA CYS A 626 9.94 -15.45 12.49
C CYS A 626 9.31 -14.51 11.46
N ASP A 627 9.60 -14.69 10.17
CA ASP A 627 8.99 -13.87 9.13
C ASP A 627 7.47 -14.13 9.01
N GLN A 628 6.77 -13.18 8.39
CA GLN A 628 5.30 -13.07 8.37
C GLN A 628 4.70 -12.66 9.72
N SER A 629 3.53 -12.03 9.63
CA SER A 629 2.73 -11.65 10.80
C SER A 629 1.62 -12.67 10.99
N TYR A 630 1.57 -13.25 12.18
CA TYR A 630 0.52 -14.19 12.60
C TYR A 630 -0.26 -13.56 13.73
N PHE A 631 -1.59 -13.65 13.68
CA PHE A 631 -2.46 -13.09 14.71
C PHE A 631 -3.22 -14.19 15.43
N VAL A 632 -3.41 -14.01 16.74
CA VAL A 632 -4.42 -14.79 17.47
C VAL A 632 -5.78 -14.25 17.03
N ASP A 633 -6.56 -15.06 16.34
CA ASP A 633 -7.80 -14.63 15.68
C ASP A 633 -8.89 -15.71 15.81
N GLY A 634 -10.14 -15.34 15.54
CA GLY A 634 -11.25 -16.28 15.36
C GLY A 634 -11.08 -17.16 14.11
N TYR A 635 -10.27 -16.72 13.15
CA TYR A 635 -9.90 -17.47 11.95
C TYR A 635 -9.07 -18.72 12.26
N SER A 636 -9.32 -19.80 11.50
CA SER A 636 -8.52 -21.03 11.57
C SER A 636 -8.51 -21.73 10.21
N ASP A 637 -7.32 -21.96 9.68
CA ASP A 637 -7.07 -22.86 8.54
C ASP A 637 -6.78 -24.30 8.98
N ASN A 638 -6.37 -24.49 10.24
CA ASN A 638 -5.78 -25.72 10.77
C ASN A 638 -4.58 -26.25 9.98
N ASP A 639 -3.97 -25.41 9.13
CA ASP A 639 -2.84 -25.75 8.29
C ASP A 639 -1.52 -25.29 8.93
N TYR A 640 -0.41 -25.90 8.51
CA TYR A 640 0.93 -25.54 8.96
C TYR A 640 1.58 -24.55 7.99
N ASN A 641 1.61 -23.29 8.40
CA ASN A 641 2.34 -22.25 7.71
C ASN A 641 3.81 -22.30 8.12
N PHE A 642 4.69 -22.61 7.16
CA PHE A 642 6.14 -22.65 7.41
C PHE A 642 6.78 -21.30 7.07
N SER A 643 7.25 -20.62 8.10
CA SER A 643 7.97 -19.36 8.00
C SER A 643 9.44 -19.54 8.36
N GLN A 644 10.31 -18.68 7.84
CA GLN A 644 11.73 -18.65 8.14
C GLN A 644 11.99 -17.87 9.43
N SER A 645 12.90 -18.37 10.27
CA SER A 645 13.44 -17.59 11.39
C SER A 645 14.68 -16.78 10.98
N ALA A 646 15.19 -15.96 11.89
CA ALA A 646 16.48 -15.28 11.72
C ALA A 646 17.71 -16.20 11.85
N CYS A 647 17.52 -17.50 12.16
CA CYS A 647 18.59 -18.48 12.25
C CYS A 647 18.90 -19.11 10.89
N SER A 648 20.16 -19.53 10.69
CA SER A 648 20.58 -20.16 9.44
C SER A 648 21.31 -21.49 9.67
N ASP A 649 21.18 -22.39 8.70
CA ASP A 649 21.94 -23.62 8.64
C ASP A 649 22.88 -23.56 7.43
N SER A 650 24.15 -23.37 7.72
CA SER A 650 25.20 -23.22 6.71
C SER A 650 25.53 -24.54 6.01
N LYS A 651 25.07 -25.71 6.50
CA LYS A 651 25.22 -26.97 5.77
C LYS A 651 24.22 -27.10 4.63
N THR A 652 22.98 -26.67 4.84
CA THR A 652 21.93 -26.66 3.81
C THR A 652 21.86 -25.35 3.06
N ASN A 653 22.55 -24.31 3.56
CA ASN A 653 22.48 -22.93 3.10
C ASN A 653 21.06 -22.34 3.09
N THR A 654 20.25 -22.73 4.08
CA THR A 654 18.86 -22.28 4.25
C THR A 654 18.64 -21.61 5.61
N PHE A 655 17.59 -20.80 5.72
CA PHE A 655 17.09 -20.38 7.03
C PHE A 655 16.44 -21.56 7.75
N ILE A 656 16.40 -21.50 9.07
CA ILE A 656 15.79 -22.52 9.91
C ILE A 656 14.30 -22.16 10.07
N PRO A 657 13.37 -23.02 9.60
CA PRO A 657 11.96 -22.66 9.64
C PRO A 657 11.34 -22.83 11.04
N VAL A 658 10.25 -22.11 11.28
CA VAL A 658 9.26 -22.26 12.34
C VAL A 658 7.93 -22.58 11.65
N ALA A 659 7.13 -23.47 12.24
CA ALA A 659 5.79 -23.75 11.73
C ALA A 659 4.75 -23.13 12.65
N VAL A 660 3.74 -22.49 12.08
CA VAL A 660 2.64 -21.83 12.79
C VAL A 660 1.32 -22.38 12.28
N ARG A 661 0.41 -22.68 13.19
CA ARG A 661 -0.95 -23.13 12.88
C ARG A 661 -1.98 -22.26 13.57
N HIS A 662 -2.95 -21.75 12.81
CA HIS A 662 -4.08 -21.03 13.37
C HIS A 662 -5.10 -22.00 13.94
N LYS A 663 -5.49 -21.77 15.19
CA LYS A 663 -6.64 -22.40 15.83
C LYS A 663 -7.66 -21.32 16.14
N VAL A 664 -8.93 -21.69 16.21
CA VAL A 664 -9.99 -20.75 16.60
C VAL A 664 -9.62 -20.12 17.96
N GLY A 665 -9.40 -18.80 17.96
CA GLY A 665 -9.00 -18.04 19.14
C GLY A 665 -7.58 -18.31 19.63
N GLY A 666 -6.67 -18.83 18.81
CA GLY A 666 -5.32 -19.21 19.27
C GLY A 666 -4.29 -19.47 18.18
N LEU A 667 -3.02 -19.45 18.58
CA LEU A 667 -1.91 -19.85 17.72
C LEU A 667 -1.14 -21.01 18.35
N GLN A 668 -0.71 -21.94 17.51
CA GLN A 668 0.26 -22.97 17.87
C GLN A 668 1.52 -22.81 17.05
N VAL A 669 2.66 -22.94 17.71
CA VAL A 669 3.98 -22.80 17.12
C VAL A 669 4.73 -24.11 17.32
N PHE A 670 5.57 -24.47 16.35
CA PHE A 670 6.32 -25.72 16.37
C PHE A 670 7.74 -25.48 15.87
N ASP A 671 8.67 -26.25 16.41
CA ASP A 671 10.00 -26.38 15.82
C ASP A 671 9.87 -27.18 14.52
N ALA A 672 9.85 -26.51 13.37
CA ALA A 672 9.53 -27.14 12.09
C ALA A 672 10.44 -28.35 11.75
N ARG A 673 11.69 -28.34 12.23
CA ARG A 673 12.64 -29.44 12.05
C ARG A 673 12.31 -30.70 12.86
N SER A 674 11.54 -30.57 13.94
CA SER A 674 11.02 -31.72 14.69
C SER A 674 9.85 -32.40 13.96
N MET A 675 9.22 -31.68 13.02
CA MET A 675 8.03 -32.13 12.30
C MET A 675 8.35 -32.91 11.03
N THR A 676 9.55 -32.77 10.48
CA THR A 676 9.98 -33.41 9.24
C THR A 676 10.98 -34.53 9.52
N ASN A 677 11.23 -35.40 8.53
CA ASN A 677 12.33 -36.34 8.66
C ASN A 677 13.66 -35.57 8.83
N ASN A 678 14.59 -36.10 9.63
CA ASN A 678 15.83 -35.48 10.13
C ASN A 678 16.81 -34.87 9.08
N ALA A 679 16.42 -34.71 7.82
CA ALA A 679 17.22 -34.16 6.73
C ALA A 679 17.24 -32.62 6.66
N GLY A 680 16.39 -31.90 7.41
CA GLY A 680 16.37 -30.43 7.37
C GLY A 680 15.94 -29.85 6.01
N VAL A 681 15.37 -30.69 5.15
CA VAL A 681 14.72 -30.33 3.89
C VAL A 681 13.23 -30.39 4.14
N ASN A 682 12.51 -29.30 3.84
CA ASN A 682 11.05 -29.30 3.90
C ASN A 682 10.53 -30.24 2.81
N THR A 683 10.14 -31.46 3.18
CA THR A 683 9.52 -32.42 2.26
C THR A 683 8.01 -32.22 2.15
N GLY A 684 7.43 -31.25 2.88
CA GLY A 684 5.98 -31.05 3.01
C GLY A 684 5.26 -32.14 3.83
N VAL A 685 5.98 -33.15 4.33
CA VAL A 685 5.39 -34.26 5.10
C VAL A 685 5.49 -33.95 6.60
N VAL A 686 4.37 -33.53 7.18
CA VAL A 686 4.23 -33.32 8.63
C VAL A 686 4.09 -34.68 9.33
N ILE A 687 4.94 -34.95 10.32
CA ILE A 687 4.85 -36.13 11.19
C ILE A 687 4.16 -35.71 12.50
N GLU A 688 2.82 -35.69 12.50
CA GLU A 688 2.01 -35.18 13.62
C GLU A 688 2.35 -35.81 14.99
N GLY A 689 2.80 -37.06 15.02
CA GLY A 689 3.19 -37.75 16.25
C GLY A 689 4.57 -37.40 16.83
N LYS A 690 5.34 -36.49 16.21
CA LYS A 690 6.68 -36.09 16.67
C LYS A 690 6.82 -34.62 17.07
N ALA A 691 5.85 -33.79 16.74
CA ALA A 691 5.92 -32.34 16.91
C ALA A 691 5.29 -31.91 18.24
N GLN A 692 6.08 -31.27 19.12
CA GLN A 692 5.53 -30.58 20.29
C GLN A 692 4.91 -29.26 19.85
N ALA A 693 3.64 -29.04 20.22
CA ALA A 693 2.95 -27.77 20.01
C ALA A 693 3.23 -26.83 21.18
N PHE A 694 3.75 -25.65 20.89
CA PHE A 694 3.88 -24.55 21.84
C PHE A 694 2.69 -23.62 21.67
N ASN A 695 1.99 -23.31 22.75
CA ASN A 695 0.76 -22.51 22.66
C ASN A 695 1.03 -21.05 23.00
N VAL A 696 0.53 -20.16 22.16
CA VAL A 696 0.53 -18.72 22.43
C VAL A 696 -0.49 -18.39 23.53
N SER A 697 -0.15 -17.44 24.39
CA SER A 697 -1.05 -16.86 25.39
C SER A 697 -2.25 -16.23 24.71
N THR A 698 -3.43 -16.44 25.27
CA THR A 698 -4.69 -15.83 24.79
C THR A 698 -5.22 -14.84 25.82
N GLU A 699 -4.43 -14.56 26.86
CA GLU A 699 -4.75 -13.57 27.88
C GLU A 699 -4.47 -12.17 27.34
N GLU A 700 -5.34 -11.22 27.68
CA GLU A 700 -5.23 -9.82 27.30
C GLU A 700 -3.87 -9.24 27.73
N GLY A 701 -3.28 -8.41 26.87
CA GLY A 701 -1.97 -7.81 27.12
C GLY A 701 -0.76 -8.75 26.93
N LYS A 702 -0.97 -10.00 26.49
CA LYS A 702 0.11 -10.99 26.25
C LYS A 702 0.20 -11.49 24.81
N HIS A 703 -0.68 -11.05 23.92
CA HIS A 703 -0.71 -11.47 22.52
C HIS A 703 -1.25 -10.36 21.61
N ASN A 704 -1.03 -10.49 20.31
CA ASN A 704 -1.37 -9.46 19.32
C ASN A 704 -0.79 -8.08 19.71
N LEU A 705 0.40 -8.05 20.31
CA LEU A 705 1.06 -6.81 20.69
C LEU A 705 1.77 -6.24 19.46
N PHE A 706 1.35 -5.08 19.00
CA PHE A 706 1.82 -4.54 17.72
C PHE A 706 3.03 -3.65 17.90
N ALA A 707 4.01 -3.80 17.01
CA ALA A 707 5.18 -2.95 16.95
C ALA A 707 5.49 -2.49 15.52
N ARG A 708 6.17 -1.35 15.40
CA ARG A 708 6.70 -0.77 14.17
C ARG A 708 8.16 -0.39 14.37
N ASP A 709 9.07 -1.13 13.77
CA ASP A 709 10.48 -0.77 13.71
C ASP A 709 10.73 0.21 12.57
N TYR A 710 10.74 1.50 12.88
CA TYR A 710 10.97 2.57 11.89
C TYR A 710 12.31 3.26 12.09
N GLU A 711 13.06 3.37 10.99
CA GLU A 711 14.30 4.13 10.91
C GLU A 711 14.00 5.56 10.44
N LEU A 712 14.46 6.53 11.20
CA LEU A 712 14.25 7.94 10.92
C LEU A 712 15.23 8.46 9.87
N ASN A 713 14.84 9.51 9.17
CA ASN A 713 15.71 10.17 8.19
C ASN A 713 16.82 11.02 8.84
N ASP A 714 16.70 11.32 10.13
CA ASP A 714 17.65 12.09 10.95
C ASP A 714 17.46 11.69 12.44
N GLU A 715 18.25 12.28 13.35
CA GLU A 715 18.05 12.18 14.79
C GLU A 715 16.62 12.57 15.19
N ALA A 716 16.06 11.91 16.20
CA ALA A 716 14.64 12.00 16.55
C ALA A 716 14.08 13.43 16.71
N THR A 717 14.89 14.38 17.21
CA THR A 717 14.46 15.78 17.38
C THR A 717 14.48 16.60 16.07
N LYS A 718 15.16 16.12 15.04
CA LYS A 718 15.36 16.78 13.74
C LYS A 718 14.63 16.07 12.59
N ALA A 719 14.31 14.80 12.79
CA ALA A 719 13.63 13.96 11.80
C ALA A 719 12.31 14.59 11.33
N ARG A 720 11.98 14.33 10.05
CA ARG A 720 10.74 14.78 9.40
C ARG A 720 10.01 13.67 8.67
N SER A 721 10.68 12.53 8.44
CA SER A 721 10.12 11.37 7.75
C SER A 721 10.75 10.06 8.24
N ILE A 722 10.13 8.96 7.83
CA ILE A 722 10.62 7.61 8.06
C ILE A 722 11.33 7.14 6.80
N LYS A 723 12.56 6.68 6.94
CA LYS A 723 13.39 6.17 5.84
C LYS A 723 13.03 4.73 5.47
N SER A 724 12.76 3.90 6.48
CA SER A 724 12.33 2.51 6.30
C SER A 724 11.51 2.08 7.51
N SER A 725 10.61 1.12 7.32
CA SER A 725 9.82 0.58 8.43
C SER A 725 9.53 -0.91 8.28
N SER A 726 9.38 -1.59 9.40
CA SER A 726 8.95 -2.99 9.48
C SER A 726 7.88 -3.12 10.55
N TYR A 727 6.91 -4.00 10.33
CA TYR A 727 5.84 -4.25 11.28
C TYR A 727 6.05 -5.59 11.96
N ALA A 728 5.77 -5.63 13.25
CA ALA A 728 5.91 -6.84 14.04
C ALA A 728 4.69 -7.05 14.93
N VAL A 729 4.45 -8.32 15.24
CA VAL A 729 3.47 -8.73 16.25
C VAL A 729 4.17 -9.63 17.27
N LEU A 730 3.93 -9.38 18.56
CA LEU A 730 4.54 -10.12 19.66
C LEU A 730 3.47 -10.95 20.38
N HIS A 731 3.87 -12.17 20.73
CA HIS A 731 3.04 -13.17 21.37
C HIS A 731 3.80 -13.85 22.49
N GLY A 732 3.32 -13.75 23.72
CA GLY A 732 3.84 -14.54 24.84
C GLY A 732 3.51 -16.02 24.67
N LEU A 733 4.48 -16.91 24.92
CA LEU A 733 4.25 -18.37 25.01
C LEU A 733 3.75 -18.74 26.41
N LYS A 734 3.06 -19.88 26.53
CA LYS A 734 2.52 -20.39 27.80
C LYS A 734 3.53 -21.29 28.54
N GLY A 735 3.50 -21.26 29.88
CA GLY A 735 4.22 -22.22 30.72
C GLY A 735 5.73 -22.22 30.48
N GLN A 736 6.32 -23.40 30.36
CA GLN A 736 7.77 -23.60 30.12
C GLN A 736 8.11 -23.78 28.63
N ASP A 737 7.21 -23.38 27.73
CA ASP A 737 7.41 -23.53 26.28
C ASP A 737 8.45 -22.51 25.76
N PHE A 738 9.44 -23.01 25.02
CA PHE A 738 10.43 -22.23 24.28
C PHE A 738 10.76 -22.92 22.96
N LEU A 739 11.14 -22.14 21.95
CA LEU A 739 11.44 -22.63 20.62
C LEU A 739 12.90 -23.09 20.51
N LEU A 740 13.13 -24.14 19.71
CA LEU A 740 14.43 -24.76 19.48
C LEU A 740 14.79 -24.78 17.99
N PHE A 741 15.81 -24.00 17.61
CA PHE A 741 16.35 -23.98 16.24
C PHE A 741 16.96 -25.32 15.80
N LYS A 742 17.15 -26.25 16.75
CA LYS A 742 17.70 -27.58 16.53
C LYS A 742 17.21 -28.59 17.57
N THR A 743 17.22 -29.87 17.20
CA THR A 743 16.98 -30.97 18.13
C THR A 743 18.15 -31.12 19.10
N LEU A 744 17.87 -31.18 20.41
CA LEU A 744 18.88 -31.31 21.46
C LEU A 744 19.44 -32.73 21.55
N ALA A 745 20.76 -32.88 21.45
CA ALA A 745 21.42 -34.19 21.58
C ALA A 745 21.43 -34.62 23.06
N GLY A 746 20.77 -35.74 23.38
CA GLY A 746 20.63 -36.21 24.77
C GLY A 746 19.84 -35.25 25.66
N GLY A 747 18.97 -34.41 25.06
CA GLY A 747 18.12 -33.46 25.78
C GLY A 747 18.86 -32.24 26.35
N ARG A 748 20.11 -31.99 25.95
CA ARG A 748 20.91 -30.87 26.44
C ARG A 748 21.56 -30.06 25.32
N PHE A 749 21.74 -28.77 25.57
CA PHE A 749 22.43 -27.84 24.68
C PHE A 749 23.95 -28.06 24.67
N ASP A 750 24.55 -28.21 25.86
CA ASP A 750 26.00 -28.27 26.07
C ASP A 750 26.72 -29.50 25.50
N LYS A 751 25.95 -30.54 25.12
CA LYS A 751 26.48 -31.77 24.52
C LYS A 751 27.05 -31.55 23.13
N ASP A 752 26.49 -30.62 22.36
CA ASP A 752 26.88 -30.40 20.96
C ASP A 752 28.19 -29.63 20.79
N TRP A 753 28.74 -29.08 21.88
CA TRP A 753 30.04 -28.42 21.92
C TRP A 753 30.89 -28.87 23.13
N ALA A 754 30.66 -30.10 23.60
CA ALA A 754 31.39 -30.66 24.74
C ALA A 754 32.90 -30.82 24.46
N THR A 755 33.29 -31.00 23.19
CA THR A 755 34.69 -31.10 22.75
C THR A 755 35.02 -30.00 21.73
N PRO A 756 36.30 -29.62 21.55
CA PRO A 756 36.70 -28.60 20.57
C PRO A 756 36.25 -28.93 19.14
N ALA A 757 36.34 -30.21 18.75
CA ALA A 757 35.90 -30.65 17.42
C ALA A 757 34.37 -30.52 17.24
N ALA A 758 33.59 -30.88 18.26
CA ALA A 758 32.15 -30.72 18.24
C ALA A 758 31.75 -29.23 18.19
N ALA A 759 32.43 -28.39 18.98
CA ALA A 759 32.20 -26.94 19.00
C ALA A 759 32.48 -26.29 17.63
N ARG A 760 33.58 -26.65 16.95
CA ARG A 760 33.85 -26.21 15.56
C ARG A 760 32.75 -26.64 14.59
N ALA A 761 32.31 -27.89 14.69
CA ALA A 761 31.25 -28.41 13.82
C ALA A 761 29.90 -27.71 14.07
N PHE A 762 29.62 -27.34 15.32
CA PHE A 762 28.44 -26.58 15.72
C PHE A 762 28.46 -25.18 15.10
N VAL A 763 29.52 -24.39 15.35
CA VAL A 763 29.66 -23.02 14.80
C VAL A 763 29.67 -23.03 13.27
N LYS A 764 30.30 -24.03 12.65
CA LYS A 764 30.29 -24.17 11.18
C LYS A 764 28.88 -24.44 10.63
N LYS A 765 28.03 -25.16 11.37
CA LYS A 765 26.66 -25.46 10.96
C LYS A 765 25.72 -24.28 11.21
N PHE A 766 25.76 -23.71 12.41
CA PHE A 766 24.83 -22.68 12.89
C PHE A 766 25.48 -21.29 12.91
N GLY A 767 26.43 -21.03 12.01
CA GLY A 767 27.07 -19.73 11.92
C GLY A 767 26.03 -18.64 11.67
N LEU A 768 26.10 -17.55 12.45
CA LEU A 768 25.20 -16.42 12.32
C LEU A 768 25.43 -15.71 10.97
N LYS A 769 24.34 -15.28 10.33
CA LYS A 769 24.37 -14.48 9.11
C LYS A 769 24.01 -13.02 9.40
N LYS A 770 24.44 -12.14 8.51
CA LYS A 770 24.15 -10.71 8.54
C LYS A 770 22.72 -10.47 8.08
#